data_AF-A0A2V5HPS3-F1
#
_entry.id   AF-A0A2V5HPS3-F1
#
_cell.length_a   1.000
_cell.length_b   1.000
_cell.length_c   1.000
_cell.angle_alpha   90.00
_cell.angle_beta   90.00
_cell.angle_gamma   90.00
#
_symmetry.space_group_name_H-M   'P 1'
#
loop_
_entity.id
_entity.type
_entity.pdbx_description
1 polymer ?
#
loop_
_entity_poly.entity_id
_entity_poly.type
_entity_poly.pdbx_seq_one_letter_code
_entity_poly.pdbx_strand_id
1 'polypeptide(L)'
;MSSDTVSFTAPLSQGFGYGIIVGLGFAFALLMIFITWALKRYQHEVQTSEMFSTAGRSVKSGLVAAAVVSSWTWAATLLQSSTVAYEYGISGPFFYASGATVQIILFATLAIELKRRAPNAHTFLEAIRARYGTTVHIVFTVFCVMTNILVTSMLLTGGSAVMTSLTGVHTVAACFLLPIGVVLYTLFGGIKATFITDYMHTVVIIVVIFIFAFSAYATNDKLGSPGAVYEALVAASNRHPVEGNAEGSYLTMRSKEGGIFWVINLVGNFGTVFLDNGYYNKAIAASPVHAFPGYVIGGLCWFAIPWLCASTMGMTALALEGTQRLSSSDVSAGLVLPFAAVKLLGYSGAVCTTIMIFMAVTSAFSAQLIAVSSIFTYDIYQGYINPEAKGKRLVWISHMTCVVWAIAMAAFSTGLYYAGISMGYLYLLMGVIISSAVFPGAMTLVWKHQNWIAAAVSPPLGLAVSLIAWLVTAKKEYGVLTVTTTGSNYPMLAGNVAALLSPMIFSPVLTLIFGSQNYDYESMRAIRKVDDTDVAAADLEQIPGEVAARTAAQEEEETRKLNRAAFYSRTLTVVMVFCFLILWPVPMYGSAYVFSKKFFTGWIVVGLLWLFCTTFGVVVFPLYEGRTSMVRTVRLMTLDLMGRGGARRRPIEGEVVVTTPAAGTGSETVSGVQTPVYAGEKGVLEGEK
;
A
#
# COMPACT_ATOMS: atom_id res chain seq x y z
N MET A 1 -20.55 -27.24 -33.84
CA MET A 1 -20.09 -26.69 -32.55
C MET A 1 -18.82 -25.89 -32.82
N SER A 2 -18.96 -24.68 -33.36
CA SER A 2 -17.84 -23.71 -33.42
C SER A 2 -17.52 -23.30 -31.98
N SER A 3 -16.24 -23.21 -31.61
CA SER A 3 -15.86 -22.80 -30.26
C SER A 3 -16.31 -21.35 -30.03
N ASP A 4 -17.35 -21.16 -29.21
CA ASP A 4 -17.88 -19.85 -28.82
C ASP A 4 -16.95 -19.08 -27.84
N THR A 5 -15.75 -19.62 -27.59
CA THR A 5 -14.73 -19.06 -26.71
C THR A 5 -13.57 -18.43 -27.49
N VAL A 6 -13.12 -17.26 -27.04
CA VAL A 6 -11.94 -16.59 -27.60
C VAL A 6 -10.67 -17.39 -27.30
N SER A 7 -9.91 -17.76 -28.33
CA SER A 7 -8.56 -18.33 -28.18
C SER A 7 -7.53 -17.20 -28.06
N PHE A 8 -6.84 -17.12 -26.92
CA PHE A 8 -5.76 -16.17 -26.68
C PHE A 8 -4.46 -16.71 -27.27
N THR A 9 -4.04 -16.20 -28.42
CA THR A 9 -2.68 -16.37 -28.90
C THR A 9 -1.83 -15.24 -28.33
N ALA A 10 -0.66 -15.57 -27.77
CA ALA A 10 0.22 -14.57 -27.17
C ALA A 10 0.62 -13.51 -28.22
N PRO A 11 0.22 -12.23 -28.05
CA PRO A 11 0.53 -11.17 -29.01
C PRO A 11 2.01 -10.77 -29.01
N LEU A 12 2.75 -11.10 -27.96
CA LEU A 12 4.16 -10.76 -27.78
C LEU A 12 5.02 -12.03 -27.76
N SER A 13 6.29 -11.89 -28.15
CA SER A 13 7.25 -13.00 -28.07
C SER A 13 7.64 -13.32 -26.62
N GLN A 14 8.04 -14.57 -26.36
CA GLN A 14 8.61 -14.96 -25.06
C GLN A 14 9.85 -14.13 -24.69
N GLY A 15 10.68 -13.77 -25.68
CA GLY A 15 11.84 -12.90 -25.48
C GLY A 15 11.47 -11.53 -24.93
N PHE A 16 10.35 -10.95 -25.38
CA PHE A 16 9.82 -9.72 -24.81
C PHE A 16 9.40 -9.92 -23.35
N GLY A 17 8.69 -11.01 -23.05
CA GLY A 17 8.28 -11.35 -21.69
C GLY A 17 9.45 -11.48 -20.72
N TYR A 18 10.46 -12.29 -21.06
CA TYR A 18 11.69 -12.41 -20.25
C TYR A 18 12.47 -11.09 -20.19
N GLY A 19 12.49 -10.31 -21.27
CA GLY A 19 13.10 -8.98 -21.31
C GLY A 19 12.47 -7.99 -20.33
N ILE A 20 11.15 -8.03 -20.15
CA ILE A 20 10.47 -7.22 -19.12
C ILE A 20 10.76 -7.78 -17.73
N ILE A 21 10.53 -9.07 -17.50
CA ILE A 21 10.67 -9.66 -16.15
C ILE A 21 12.10 -9.49 -15.62
N VAL A 22 13.08 -9.87 -16.42
CA VAL A 22 14.50 -9.89 -16.03
C VAL A 22 15.14 -8.55 -16.39
N GLY A 23 15.09 -8.14 -17.65
CA GLY A 23 15.79 -6.95 -18.14
C GLY A 23 15.33 -5.66 -17.47
N LEU A 24 14.02 -5.36 -17.50
CA LEU A 24 13.49 -4.16 -16.85
C LEU A 24 13.62 -4.24 -15.33
N GLY A 25 13.47 -5.43 -14.73
CA GLY A 25 13.71 -5.66 -13.31
C GLY A 25 15.13 -5.32 -12.88
N PHE A 26 16.14 -5.79 -13.62
CA PHE A 26 17.55 -5.45 -13.38
C PHE A 26 17.86 -3.99 -13.65
N ALA A 27 17.30 -3.40 -14.72
CA ALA A 27 17.47 -1.98 -15.01
C ALA A 27 16.94 -1.09 -13.88
N PHE A 28 15.76 -1.43 -13.34
CA PHE A 28 15.21 -0.78 -12.14
C PHE A 28 16.13 -0.97 -10.94
N ALA A 29 16.66 -2.17 -10.73
CA ALA A 29 17.58 -2.41 -9.62
C ALA A 29 18.86 -1.58 -9.71
N LEU A 30 19.48 -1.49 -10.88
CA LEU A 30 20.64 -0.64 -11.11
C LEU A 30 20.32 0.84 -10.88
N LEU A 31 19.16 1.31 -11.35
CA LEU A 31 18.71 2.67 -11.11
C LEU A 31 18.56 2.95 -9.60
N MET A 32 17.97 2.03 -8.84
CA MET A 32 17.79 2.21 -7.40
C MET A 32 19.08 2.14 -6.61
N ILE A 33 20.02 1.27 -7.02
CA ILE A 33 21.38 1.25 -6.45
C ILE A 33 22.07 2.60 -6.70
N PHE A 34 21.95 3.15 -7.91
CA PHE A 34 22.50 4.46 -8.26
C PHE A 34 21.86 5.58 -7.42
N ILE A 35 20.54 5.60 -7.27
CA ILE A 35 19.84 6.60 -6.44
C ILE A 35 20.28 6.48 -4.98
N THR A 36 20.41 5.27 -4.45
CA THR A 36 20.84 5.05 -3.06
C THR A 36 22.28 5.53 -2.85
N TRP A 37 23.18 5.22 -3.80
CA TRP A 37 24.54 5.75 -3.80
C TRP A 37 24.57 7.28 -3.85
N ALA A 38 23.73 7.89 -4.69
CA ALA A 38 23.62 9.33 -4.82
C ALA A 38 23.14 9.99 -3.52
N LEU A 39 22.13 9.43 -2.86
CA LEU A 39 21.64 9.91 -1.57
C LEU A 39 22.71 9.79 -0.49
N LYS A 40 23.40 8.65 -0.40
CA LYS A 40 24.51 8.46 0.54
C LYS A 40 25.62 9.51 0.33
N ARG A 41 26.05 9.72 -0.92
CA ARG A 41 27.17 10.61 -1.25
C ARG A 41 26.84 12.10 -1.13
N TYR A 42 25.67 12.52 -1.63
CA TYR A 42 25.36 13.95 -1.82
C TYR A 42 24.35 14.51 -0.82
N GLN A 43 23.62 13.64 -0.11
CA GLN A 43 22.70 14.05 0.97
C GLN A 43 23.22 13.62 2.36
N HIS A 44 24.42 13.04 2.44
CA HIS A 44 25.05 12.60 3.69
C HIS A 44 24.19 11.62 4.50
N GLU A 45 23.47 10.74 3.81
CA GLU A 45 22.61 9.75 4.45
C GLU A 45 23.40 8.51 4.87
N VAL A 46 23.53 8.29 6.18
CA VAL A 46 24.14 7.09 6.76
C VAL A 46 23.11 5.95 6.76
N GLN A 47 23.46 4.81 6.17
CA GLN A 47 22.60 3.63 6.10
C GLN A 47 22.69 2.81 7.39
N THR A 48 21.98 3.25 8.43
CA THR A 48 21.79 2.50 9.67
C THR A 48 20.56 1.57 9.57
N SER A 49 20.36 0.68 10.55
CA SER A 49 19.16 -0.17 10.57
C SER A 49 17.89 0.67 10.74
N GLU A 50 17.98 1.77 11.51
CA GLU A 50 16.90 2.74 11.66
C GLU A 50 16.56 3.43 10.33
N MET A 51 17.57 3.86 9.56
CA MET A 51 17.37 4.47 8.24
C MET A 51 16.78 3.47 7.24
N PHE A 52 17.26 2.22 7.28
CA PHE A 52 16.77 1.15 6.41
C PHE A 52 15.29 0.84 6.62
N SER A 53 14.85 0.75 7.89
CA SER A 53 13.48 0.34 8.24
C SER A 53 12.48 1.49 8.35
N THR A 54 12.94 2.71 8.62
CA THR A 54 12.04 3.87 8.89
C THR A 54 12.31 5.10 8.03
N ALA A 55 13.31 5.09 7.13
CA ALA A 55 13.75 6.28 6.38
C ALA A 55 14.02 7.52 7.27
N GLY A 56 14.43 7.28 8.52
CA GLY A 56 14.63 8.33 9.52
C GLY A 56 13.36 9.12 9.87
N ARG A 57 12.16 8.59 9.55
CA ARG A 57 10.86 9.26 9.76
C ARG A 57 10.77 10.64 9.09
N SER A 58 11.41 10.78 7.93
CA SER A 58 11.61 12.07 7.25
C SER A 58 10.76 12.27 6.00
N VAL A 59 9.96 11.26 5.60
CA VAL A 59 9.24 11.30 4.32
C VAL A 59 8.07 12.29 4.39
N LYS A 60 7.97 13.14 3.36
CA LYS A 60 6.97 14.20 3.26
C LYS A 60 5.69 13.75 2.53
N SER A 61 4.64 14.57 2.59
CA SER A 61 3.28 14.17 2.24
C SER A 61 3.11 13.72 0.80
N GLY A 62 3.76 14.39 -0.16
CA GLY A 62 3.64 14.03 -1.57
C GLY A 62 4.20 12.64 -1.83
N LEU A 63 5.43 12.38 -1.36
CA LEU A 63 6.07 11.08 -1.57
C LEU A 63 5.35 9.97 -0.80
N VAL A 64 4.78 10.27 0.39
CA VAL A 64 3.88 9.35 1.10
C VAL A 64 2.63 9.04 0.27
N ALA A 65 1.97 10.05 -0.31
CA ALA A 65 0.78 9.85 -1.12
C ALA A 65 1.07 8.96 -2.35
N ALA A 66 2.16 9.23 -3.06
CA ALA A 66 2.59 8.41 -4.20
C ALA A 66 2.89 6.98 -3.77
N ALA A 67 3.60 6.79 -2.66
CA ALA A 67 3.89 5.46 -2.15
C ALA A 67 2.64 4.70 -1.70
N VAL A 68 1.69 5.36 -1.06
CA VAL A 68 0.41 4.74 -0.66
C VAL A 68 -0.37 4.29 -1.91
N VAL A 69 -0.47 5.16 -2.93
CA VAL A 69 -1.10 4.82 -4.20
C VAL A 69 -0.41 3.62 -4.85
N SER A 70 0.91 3.64 -4.92
CA SER A 70 1.70 2.58 -5.55
C SER A 70 1.49 1.23 -4.88
N SER A 71 1.62 1.18 -3.54
CA SER A 71 1.44 -0.08 -2.82
C SER A 71 0.02 -0.61 -2.83
N TRP A 72 -0.98 0.25 -3.03
CA TRP A 72 -2.36 -0.20 -3.15
C TRP A 72 -2.77 -0.51 -4.59
N THR A 73 -1.95 -0.13 -5.59
CA THR A 73 -2.20 -0.45 -7.00
C THR A 73 -1.59 -1.80 -7.33
N TRP A 74 -2.24 -2.86 -6.87
CA TRP A 74 -1.84 -4.24 -7.14
C TRP A 74 -2.15 -4.64 -8.58
N ALA A 75 -1.59 -5.77 -9.02
CA ALA A 75 -2.08 -6.45 -10.21
C ALA A 75 -3.60 -6.73 -10.09
N ALA A 76 -4.04 -7.22 -8.92
CA ALA A 76 -5.46 -7.44 -8.65
C ALA A 76 -6.29 -6.14 -8.77
N THR A 77 -5.76 -4.99 -8.36
CA THR A 77 -6.46 -3.70 -8.46
C THR A 77 -6.83 -3.35 -9.89
N LEU A 78 -6.00 -3.69 -10.87
CA LEU A 78 -6.25 -3.38 -12.27
C LEU A 78 -7.01 -4.52 -12.96
N LEU A 79 -6.65 -5.77 -12.66
CA LEU A 79 -7.21 -6.96 -13.28
C LEU A 79 -8.60 -7.29 -12.72
N GLN A 80 -8.74 -7.40 -11.40
CA GLN A 80 -10.01 -7.79 -10.75
C GLN A 80 -11.08 -6.72 -10.91
N SER A 81 -10.72 -5.44 -10.80
CA SER A 81 -11.65 -4.34 -11.02
C SER A 81 -12.18 -4.35 -12.47
N SER A 82 -11.31 -4.63 -13.45
CA SER A 82 -11.72 -4.76 -14.86
C SER A 82 -12.58 -6.01 -15.09
N THR A 83 -12.28 -7.10 -14.39
CA THR A 83 -13.11 -8.31 -14.39
C THR A 83 -14.53 -8.01 -13.91
N VAL A 84 -14.69 -7.36 -12.76
CA VAL A 84 -16.04 -7.04 -12.25
C VAL A 84 -16.76 -5.99 -13.10
N ALA A 85 -16.03 -5.18 -13.87
CA ALA A 85 -16.60 -4.27 -14.86
C ALA A 85 -17.18 -5.02 -16.07
N TYR A 86 -16.48 -6.06 -16.51
CA TYR A 86 -16.95 -6.93 -17.57
C TYR A 86 -18.14 -7.80 -17.12
N GLU A 87 -18.13 -8.28 -15.88
CA GLU A 87 -19.22 -9.10 -15.35
C GLU A 87 -20.46 -8.29 -14.97
N TYR A 88 -20.29 -7.13 -14.31
CA TYR A 88 -21.40 -6.40 -13.67
C TYR A 88 -21.66 -5.01 -14.29
N GLY A 89 -20.89 -4.61 -15.29
CA GLY A 89 -20.99 -3.30 -15.92
C GLY A 89 -20.40 -2.17 -15.09
N ILE A 90 -20.90 -0.94 -15.29
CA ILE A 90 -20.36 0.29 -14.70
C ILE A 90 -20.35 0.30 -13.17
N SER A 91 -21.22 -0.51 -12.54
CA SER A 91 -21.30 -0.68 -11.09
C SER A 91 -20.06 -1.33 -10.50
N GLY A 92 -19.43 -2.28 -11.21
CA GLY A 92 -18.30 -3.07 -10.73
C GLY A 92 -17.08 -2.22 -10.34
N PRO A 93 -16.51 -1.40 -11.26
CA PRO A 93 -15.40 -0.49 -10.98
C PRO A 93 -15.68 0.45 -9.81
N PHE A 94 -16.90 0.99 -9.75
CA PHE A 94 -17.28 1.92 -8.70
C PHE A 94 -17.32 1.22 -7.35
N PHE A 95 -17.98 0.06 -7.25
CA PHE A 95 -18.02 -0.73 -6.02
C PHE A 95 -16.64 -1.21 -5.58
N TYR A 96 -15.78 -1.57 -6.54
CA TYR A 96 -14.39 -1.88 -6.26
C TYR A 96 -13.67 -0.68 -5.63
N ALA A 97 -13.68 0.46 -6.33
CA ALA A 97 -12.94 1.65 -5.97
C ALA A 97 -13.46 2.30 -4.68
N SER A 98 -14.78 2.47 -4.55
CA SER A 98 -15.42 3.07 -3.38
C SER A 98 -15.24 2.18 -2.16
N GLY A 99 -15.43 0.87 -2.35
CA GLY A 99 -15.22 -0.15 -1.34
C GLY A 99 -13.82 -0.05 -0.77
N ALA A 100 -12.79 -0.06 -1.62
CA ALA A 100 -11.36 -0.10 -1.26
C ALA A 100 -10.75 1.25 -0.81
N THR A 101 -11.32 2.38 -1.24
CA THR A 101 -10.82 3.73 -0.86
C THR A 101 -11.11 4.02 0.61
N VAL A 102 -12.24 3.52 1.12
CA VAL A 102 -12.66 3.74 2.50
C VAL A 102 -11.67 3.14 3.51
N GLN A 103 -11.11 1.95 3.25
CA GLN A 103 -10.17 1.33 4.18
C GLN A 103 -8.87 2.11 4.26
N ILE A 104 -8.34 2.65 3.15
CA ILE A 104 -7.14 3.52 3.19
C ILE A 104 -7.42 4.76 4.05
N ILE A 105 -8.56 5.40 3.84
CA ILE A 105 -8.91 6.64 4.56
C ILE A 105 -9.13 6.34 6.05
N LEU A 106 -9.72 5.19 6.40
CA LEU A 106 -9.83 4.74 7.80
C LEU A 106 -8.45 4.39 8.39
N PHE A 107 -7.61 3.73 7.61
CA PHE A 107 -6.25 3.40 8.00
C PHE A 107 -5.41 4.65 8.27
N ALA A 108 -5.64 5.75 7.56
CA ALA A 108 -4.99 7.04 7.84
C ALA A 108 -5.18 7.46 9.31
N THR A 109 -6.34 7.15 9.91
CA THR A 109 -6.59 7.42 11.32
C THR A 109 -5.75 6.50 12.23
N LEU A 110 -5.67 5.20 11.91
CA LEU A 110 -4.82 4.26 12.67
C LEU A 110 -3.34 4.59 12.56
N ALA A 111 -2.88 5.00 11.37
CA ALA A 111 -1.52 5.45 11.14
C ALA A 111 -1.12 6.60 12.07
N ILE A 112 -1.99 7.61 12.24
CA ILE A 112 -1.75 8.72 13.17
C ILE A 112 -1.75 8.23 14.62
N GLU A 113 -2.71 7.38 14.99
CA GLU A 113 -2.84 6.88 16.35
C GLU A 113 -1.63 6.03 16.76
N LEU A 114 -1.10 5.22 15.84
CA LEU A 114 0.16 4.48 16.05
C LEU A 114 1.30 5.46 16.32
N LYS A 115 1.47 6.51 15.51
CA LYS A 115 2.55 7.48 15.72
C LYS A 115 2.42 8.27 17.01
N ARG A 116 1.18 8.59 17.43
CA ARG A 116 0.93 9.32 18.68
C ARG A 116 1.19 8.44 19.92
N ARG A 117 0.96 7.13 19.81
CA ARG A 117 1.03 6.19 20.94
C ARG A 117 2.35 5.42 21.01
N ALA A 118 2.97 5.15 19.87
CA ALA A 118 4.19 4.38 19.70
C ALA A 118 5.13 5.04 18.67
N PRO A 119 5.66 6.25 18.93
CA PRO A 119 6.43 7.03 17.95
C PRO A 119 7.72 6.35 17.49
N ASN A 120 8.28 5.49 18.34
CA ASN A 120 9.56 4.80 18.11
C ASN A 120 9.41 3.38 17.55
N ALA A 121 8.19 2.88 17.33
CA ALA A 121 8.00 1.53 16.80
C ALA A 121 8.50 1.42 15.35
N HIS A 122 8.90 0.21 14.97
CA HIS A 122 9.28 -0.21 13.62
C HIS A 122 8.14 -0.98 12.96
N THR A 123 7.34 -1.69 13.75
CA THR A 123 6.13 -2.41 13.30
C THR A 123 4.92 -2.10 14.19
N PHE A 124 3.72 -2.36 13.67
CA PHE A 124 2.51 -2.28 14.49
C PHE A 124 2.44 -3.40 15.55
N LEU A 125 3.08 -4.53 15.28
CA LEU A 125 3.12 -5.68 16.18
C LEU A 125 3.91 -5.39 17.48
N GLU A 126 4.95 -4.56 17.43
CA GLU A 126 5.63 -4.08 18.63
C GLU A 126 4.69 -3.30 19.56
N ALA A 127 3.79 -2.49 19.00
CA ALA A 127 2.78 -1.78 19.79
C ALA A 127 1.79 -2.75 20.45
N ILE A 128 1.37 -3.81 19.74
CA ILE A 128 0.54 -4.88 20.30
C ILE A 128 1.27 -5.58 21.46
N ARG A 129 2.55 -5.93 21.27
CA ARG A 129 3.37 -6.56 22.29
C ARG A 129 3.54 -5.68 23.52
N ALA A 130 3.81 -4.39 23.33
CA ALA A 130 3.97 -3.43 24.42
C ALA A 130 2.70 -3.30 25.26
N ARG A 131 1.52 -3.40 24.64
CA ARG A 131 0.23 -3.31 25.34
C ARG A 131 -0.19 -4.59 26.05
N TYR A 132 -0.06 -5.73 25.38
CA TYR A 132 -0.70 -6.97 25.82
C TYR A 132 0.25 -8.13 26.13
N GLY A 133 1.53 -8.00 25.76
CA GLY A 133 2.53 -9.04 25.91
C GLY A 133 2.50 -10.10 24.82
N THR A 134 3.22 -11.19 25.08
CA THR A 134 3.60 -12.23 24.11
C THR A 134 2.42 -12.94 23.46
N THR A 135 1.39 -13.32 24.22
CA THR A 135 0.28 -14.13 23.72
C THR A 135 -0.46 -13.43 22.58
N VAL A 136 -0.88 -12.17 22.80
CA VAL A 136 -1.59 -11.38 21.78
C VAL A 136 -0.64 -11.07 20.62
N HIS A 137 0.62 -10.78 20.91
CA HIS A 137 1.63 -10.54 19.89
C HIS A 137 1.78 -11.71 18.90
N ILE A 138 1.83 -12.95 19.40
CA ILE A 138 1.90 -14.16 18.55
C ILE A 138 0.65 -14.28 17.68
N VAL A 139 -0.55 -14.10 18.26
CA VAL A 139 -1.82 -14.17 17.51
C VAL A 139 -1.80 -13.19 16.33
N PHE A 140 -1.49 -11.93 16.58
CA PHE A 140 -1.45 -10.93 15.52
C PHE A 140 -0.31 -11.14 14.53
N THR A 141 0.85 -11.64 14.98
CA THR A 141 1.96 -12.01 14.09
C THR A 141 1.49 -13.05 13.07
N VAL A 142 0.76 -14.08 13.52
CA VAL A 142 0.20 -15.11 12.63
C VAL A 142 -0.76 -14.50 11.60
N PHE A 143 -1.68 -13.63 12.02
CA PHE A 143 -2.62 -12.97 11.10
C PHE A 143 -1.93 -12.01 10.11
N CYS A 144 -0.90 -11.28 10.54
CA CYS A 144 -0.11 -10.42 9.65
C CYS A 144 0.65 -11.25 8.62
N VAL A 145 1.30 -12.35 9.04
CA VAL A 145 1.99 -13.27 8.12
C VAL A 145 1.00 -13.93 7.15
N MET A 146 -0.17 -14.37 7.60
CA MET A 146 -1.24 -14.87 6.72
C MET A 146 -1.64 -13.83 5.68
N THR A 147 -1.76 -12.56 6.10
CA THR A 147 -2.06 -11.43 5.21
C THR A 147 -0.98 -11.29 4.15
N ASN A 148 0.30 -11.27 4.55
CA ASN A 148 1.41 -11.15 3.60
C ASN A 148 1.50 -12.35 2.65
N ILE A 149 1.23 -13.58 3.11
CA ILE A 149 1.18 -14.78 2.24
C ILE A 149 0.10 -14.59 1.17
N LEU A 150 -1.12 -14.22 1.58
CA LEU A 150 -2.25 -14.06 0.66
C LEU A 150 -1.99 -12.96 -0.38
N VAL A 151 -1.56 -11.78 0.05
CA VAL A 151 -1.27 -10.66 -0.85
C VAL A 151 -0.13 -11.03 -1.81
N THR A 152 0.97 -11.60 -1.31
CA THR A 152 2.10 -12.01 -2.17
C THR A 152 1.68 -13.08 -3.19
N SER A 153 0.82 -14.02 -2.78
CA SER A 153 0.30 -15.06 -3.68
C SER A 153 -0.56 -14.46 -4.80
N MET A 154 -1.42 -13.49 -4.50
CA MET A 154 -2.23 -12.80 -5.51
C MET A 154 -1.37 -12.04 -6.52
N LEU A 155 -0.31 -11.40 -6.07
CA LEU A 155 0.62 -10.67 -6.94
C LEU A 155 1.34 -11.60 -7.92
N LEU A 156 1.83 -12.74 -7.44
CA LEU A 156 2.55 -13.70 -8.29
C LEU A 156 1.61 -14.48 -9.21
N THR A 157 0.45 -14.91 -8.73
CA THR A 157 -0.55 -15.60 -9.56
C THR A 157 -1.12 -14.68 -10.65
N GLY A 158 -1.51 -13.45 -10.30
CA GLY A 158 -2.00 -12.48 -11.27
C GLY A 158 -0.93 -12.01 -12.25
N GLY A 159 0.27 -11.69 -11.74
CA GLY A 159 1.41 -11.27 -12.55
C GLY A 159 1.84 -12.36 -13.54
N SER A 160 2.04 -13.59 -13.07
CA SER A 160 2.44 -14.70 -13.93
C SER A 160 1.38 -15.03 -14.99
N ALA A 161 0.09 -15.03 -14.64
CA ALA A 161 -1.00 -15.27 -15.58
C ALA A 161 -1.00 -14.26 -16.74
N VAL A 162 -0.86 -12.97 -16.45
CA VAL A 162 -0.79 -11.94 -17.49
C VAL A 162 0.46 -12.09 -18.35
N MET A 163 1.62 -12.35 -17.75
CA MET A 163 2.86 -12.55 -18.50
C MET A 163 2.75 -13.76 -19.44
N THR A 164 2.21 -14.88 -18.96
CA THR A 164 1.96 -16.07 -19.79
C THR A 164 1.01 -15.75 -20.93
N SER A 165 -0.15 -15.16 -20.66
CA SER A 165 -1.17 -14.91 -21.70
C SER A 165 -0.74 -13.88 -22.74
N LEU A 166 0.06 -12.88 -22.36
CA LEU A 166 0.51 -11.84 -23.30
C LEU A 166 1.78 -12.21 -24.07
N THR A 167 2.68 -13.02 -23.48
CA THR A 167 4.03 -13.22 -24.02
C THR A 167 4.37 -14.69 -24.27
N GLY A 168 3.55 -15.62 -23.80
CA GLY A 168 3.81 -17.06 -23.88
C GLY A 168 4.91 -17.57 -22.93
N VAL A 169 5.42 -16.73 -22.02
CA VAL A 169 6.37 -17.15 -20.98
C VAL A 169 5.73 -18.22 -20.10
N HIS A 170 6.49 -19.23 -19.70
CA HIS A 170 5.96 -20.28 -18.83
C HIS A 170 5.59 -19.72 -17.44
N THR A 171 4.38 -20.01 -16.95
CA THR A 171 3.85 -19.46 -15.70
C THR A 171 4.78 -19.68 -14.50
N VAL A 172 5.35 -20.89 -14.38
CA VAL A 172 6.31 -21.20 -13.30
C VAL A 172 7.56 -20.34 -13.40
N ALA A 173 8.07 -20.11 -14.62
CA ALA A 173 9.24 -19.25 -14.79
C ALA A 173 8.90 -17.80 -14.38
N ALA A 174 7.71 -17.30 -14.76
CA ALA A 174 7.26 -15.98 -14.34
C ALA A 174 7.14 -15.86 -12.80
N CYS A 175 6.60 -16.88 -12.11
CA CYS A 175 6.52 -16.90 -10.64
C CYS A 175 7.87 -16.75 -9.94
N PHE A 176 8.92 -17.40 -10.46
CA PHE A 176 10.26 -17.37 -9.86
C PHE A 176 11.10 -16.18 -10.30
N LEU A 177 10.91 -15.66 -11.51
CA LEU A 177 11.73 -14.59 -12.07
C LEU A 177 11.22 -13.19 -11.69
N LEU A 178 9.90 -12.98 -11.57
CA LEU A 178 9.33 -11.68 -11.19
C LEU A 178 9.88 -11.14 -9.86
N PRO A 179 10.04 -11.94 -8.80
CA PRO A 179 10.61 -11.47 -7.53
C PRO A 179 12.07 -11.00 -7.61
N ILE A 180 12.89 -11.52 -8.53
CA ILE A 180 14.35 -11.40 -8.46
C ILE A 180 14.79 -9.93 -8.51
N GLY A 181 14.33 -9.18 -9.51
CA GLY A 181 14.65 -7.76 -9.63
C GLY A 181 14.20 -6.95 -8.40
N VAL A 182 13.05 -7.31 -7.84
CA VAL A 182 12.47 -6.66 -6.66
C VAL A 182 13.29 -6.89 -5.41
N VAL A 183 13.69 -8.15 -5.17
CA VAL A 183 14.57 -8.49 -4.05
C VAL A 183 15.86 -7.68 -4.16
N LEU A 184 16.52 -7.68 -5.32
CA LEU A 184 17.78 -6.96 -5.50
C LEU A 184 17.69 -5.49 -5.10
N TYR A 185 16.71 -4.73 -5.62
CA TYR A 185 16.63 -3.31 -5.29
C TYR A 185 16.15 -3.03 -3.86
N THR A 186 15.35 -3.93 -3.29
CA THR A 186 14.86 -3.80 -1.91
C THR A 186 16.00 -4.00 -0.91
N LEU A 187 16.90 -4.96 -1.17
CA LEU A 187 18.07 -5.23 -0.35
C LEU A 187 19.04 -4.05 -0.28
N PHE A 188 19.29 -3.34 -1.38
CA PHE A 188 20.26 -2.25 -1.39
C PHE A 188 19.69 -0.89 -0.96
N GLY A 189 18.39 -0.67 -1.18
CA GLY A 189 17.79 0.66 -1.04
C GLY A 189 17.06 0.95 0.27
N GLY A 190 16.60 -0.09 1.00
CA GLY A 190 15.76 0.08 2.18
C GLY A 190 14.44 0.81 1.88
N ILE A 191 13.71 1.18 2.93
CA ILE A 191 12.35 1.73 2.78
C ILE A 191 12.32 3.05 2.01
N LYS A 192 13.34 3.92 2.17
CA LYS A 192 13.39 5.23 1.49
C LYS A 192 13.55 5.11 -0.02
N ALA A 193 14.41 4.20 -0.48
CA ALA A 193 14.52 3.92 -1.90
C ALA A 193 13.19 3.37 -2.44
N THR A 194 12.52 2.50 -1.68
CA THR A 194 11.21 1.97 -2.07
C THR A 194 10.15 3.06 -2.26
N PHE A 195 10.16 4.13 -1.46
CA PHE A 195 9.29 5.30 -1.71
C PHE A 195 9.54 5.93 -3.08
N ILE A 196 10.79 6.03 -3.52
CA ILE A 196 11.16 6.59 -4.83
C ILE A 196 10.78 5.60 -5.94
N THR A 197 11.03 4.31 -5.76
CA THR A 197 10.61 3.28 -6.72
C THR A 197 9.10 3.30 -6.90
N ASP A 198 8.35 3.39 -5.82
CA ASP A 198 6.89 3.47 -5.82
C ASP A 198 6.36 4.69 -6.57
N TYR A 199 7.01 5.85 -6.38
CA TYR A 199 6.71 7.02 -7.18
C TYR A 199 6.90 6.73 -8.68
N MET A 200 8.02 6.14 -9.08
CA MET A 200 8.28 5.80 -10.48
C MET A 200 7.27 4.80 -11.06
N HIS A 201 6.94 3.74 -10.32
CA HIS A 201 5.91 2.76 -10.72
C HIS A 201 4.56 3.45 -10.95
N THR A 202 4.16 4.33 -10.02
CA THR A 202 2.90 5.08 -10.10
C THR A 202 2.84 5.98 -11.33
N VAL A 203 3.93 6.67 -11.65
CA VAL A 203 4.03 7.51 -12.87
C VAL A 203 3.77 6.69 -14.12
N VAL A 204 4.44 5.54 -14.26
CA VAL A 204 4.28 4.67 -15.44
C VAL A 204 2.85 4.16 -15.54
N ILE A 205 2.26 3.70 -14.44
CA ILE A 205 0.87 3.21 -14.42
C ILE A 205 -0.11 4.31 -14.87
N ILE A 206 -0.01 5.53 -14.31
CA ILE A 206 -0.89 6.65 -14.67
C ILE A 206 -0.78 7.00 -16.16
N VAL A 207 0.44 7.02 -16.71
CA VAL A 207 0.64 7.28 -18.15
C VAL A 207 -0.09 6.24 -19.00
N VAL A 208 0.01 4.95 -18.65
CA VAL A 208 -0.68 3.89 -19.40
C VAL A 208 -2.21 4.01 -19.24
N ILE A 209 -2.72 4.38 -18.07
CA ILE A 209 -4.16 4.62 -17.88
C ILE A 209 -4.64 5.75 -18.79
N PHE A 210 -3.89 6.85 -18.93
CA PHE A 210 -4.23 7.91 -19.89
C PHE A 210 -4.24 7.41 -21.33
N ILE A 211 -3.25 6.60 -21.73
CA ILE A 211 -3.21 6.00 -23.06
C ILE A 211 -4.50 5.20 -23.30
N PHE A 212 -4.89 4.33 -22.37
CA PHE A 212 -6.13 3.55 -22.51
C PHE A 212 -7.39 4.42 -22.52
N ALA A 213 -7.50 5.37 -21.60
CA ALA A 213 -8.68 6.23 -21.48
C ALA A 213 -8.88 7.12 -22.72
N PHE A 214 -7.84 7.80 -23.20
CA PHE A 214 -7.93 8.61 -24.42
C PHE A 214 -8.12 7.76 -25.67
N SER A 215 -7.52 6.57 -25.71
CA SER A 215 -7.75 5.65 -26.83
C SER A 215 -9.22 5.23 -26.91
N ALA A 216 -9.83 4.80 -25.81
CA ALA A 216 -11.22 4.37 -25.78
C ALA A 216 -12.21 5.53 -26.01
N TYR A 217 -11.92 6.72 -25.47
CA TYR A 217 -12.89 7.81 -25.41
C TYR A 217 -12.59 9.01 -26.31
N ALA A 218 -11.52 9.00 -27.11
CA ALA A 218 -11.20 10.14 -27.98
C ALA A 218 -10.61 9.78 -29.35
N THR A 219 -9.84 8.69 -29.48
CA THR A 219 -9.04 8.48 -30.72
C THR A 219 -9.29 7.17 -31.46
N ASN A 220 -9.85 6.13 -30.84
CA ASN A 220 -10.05 4.84 -31.51
C ASN A 220 -11.15 4.90 -32.58
N ASP A 221 -10.94 4.27 -33.73
CA ASP A 221 -11.87 4.32 -34.86
C ASP A 221 -13.27 3.73 -34.56
N LYS A 222 -13.35 2.73 -33.67
CA LYS A 222 -14.62 2.06 -33.31
C LYS A 222 -15.27 2.68 -32.09
N LEU A 223 -14.48 3.04 -31.08
CA LEU A 223 -14.97 3.57 -29.81
C LEU A 223 -14.95 5.09 -29.79
N GLY A 224 -13.77 5.73 -29.93
CA GLY A 224 -13.53 7.13 -30.32
C GLY A 224 -14.20 8.28 -29.54
N SER A 225 -15.19 7.99 -28.69
CA SER A 225 -15.97 8.95 -27.93
C SER A 225 -16.75 8.20 -26.83
N PRO A 226 -17.07 8.83 -25.69
CA PRO A 226 -17.97 8.22 -24.70
C PRO A 226 -19.33 7.87 -25.31
N GLY A 227 -19.77 8.64 -26.31
CA GLY A 227 -21.02 8.40 -27.01
C GLY A 227 -21.03 7.09 -27.82
N ALA A 228 -19.97 6.77 -28.55
CA ALA A 228 -19.90 5.53 -29.31
C ALA A 228 -19.62 4.31 -28.41
N VAL A 229 -18.85 4.47 -27.33
CA VAL A 229 -18.75 3.44 -26.29
C VAL A 229 -20.12 3.14 -25.69
N TYR A 230 -20.93 4.16 -25.39
CA TYR A 230 -22.29 3.99 -24.89
C TYR A 230 -23.15 3.14 -25.83
N GLU A 231 -23.20 3.48 -27.13
CA GLU A 231 -24.01 2.71 -28.10
C GLU A 231 -23.52 1.26 -28.20
N ALA A 232 -22.21 1.04 -28.18
CA ALA A 232 -21.63 -0.30 -28.21
C ALA A 232 -22.02 -1.13 -26.97
N LEU A 233 -22.09 -0.50 -25.79
CA LEU A 233 -22.51 -1.13 -24.54
C LEU A 233 -24.02 -1.43 -24.52
N VAL A 234 -24.86 -0.54 -25.04
CA VAL A 234 -26.30 -0.82 -25.21
C VAL A 234 -26.48 -2.03 -26.13
N ALA A 235 -25.74 -2.09 -27.24
CA ALA A 235 -25.76 -3.24 -28.13
C ALA A 235 -25.24 -4.52 -27.44
N ALA A 236 -24.23 -4.42 -26.58
CA ALA A 236 -23.74 -5.55 -25.78
C ALA A 236 -24.78 -6.03 -24.76
N SER A 237 -25.49 -5.13 -24.08
CA SER A 237 -26.59 -5.48 -23.16
C SER A 237 -27.73 -6.19 -23.88
N ASN A 238 -28.06 -5.78 -25.11
CA ASN A 238 -29.09 -6.45 -25.90
C ASN A 238 -28.67 -7.85 -26.36
N ARG A 239 -27.38 -8.09 -26.63
CA ARG A 239 -26.85 -9.41 -26.99
C ARG A 239 -26.73 -10.33 -25.79
N HIS A 240 -26.21 -9.81 -24.68
CA HIS A 240 -25.86 -10.57 -23.49
C HIS A 240 -26.34 -9.81 -22.24
N PRO A 241 -27.65 -9.82 -21.94
CA PRO A 241 -28.19 -9.15 -20.77
C PRO A 241 -27.65 -9.78 -19.48
N VAL A 242 -27.37 -8.95 -18.48
CA VAL A 242 -26.84 -9.40 -17.17
C VAL A 242 -27.99 -9.65 -16.20
N GLU A 243 -28.11 -10.89 -15.73
CA GLU A 243 -29.14 -11.24 -14.75
C GLU A 243 -28.96 -10.44 -13.44
N GLY A 244 -30.06 -9.88 -12.94
CA GLY A 244 -30.05 -9.06 -11.72
C GLY A 244 -29.58 -7.62 -11.91
N ASN A 245 -29.23 -7.21 -13.14
CA ASN A 245 -29.07 -5.81 -13.50
C ASN A 245 -30.40 -5.16 -13.90
N ALA A 246 -30.58 -3.86 -13.64
CA ALA A 246 -31.75 -3.13 -14.16
C ALA A 246 -31.79 -3.20 -15.70
N GLU A 247 -32.90 -3.69 -16.24
CA GLU A 247 -33.10 -3.96 -17.68
C GLU A 247 -32.02 -4.85 -18.31
N GLY A 248 -31.29 -5.64 -17.52
CA GLY A 248 -30.14 -6.41 -18.00
C GLY A 248 -28.95 -5.56 -18.47
N SER A 249 -28.95 -4.27 -18.17
CA SER A 249 -28.00 -3.29 -18.72
C SER A 249 -26.62 -3.35 -18.05
N TYR A 250 -25.55 -3.12 -18.82
CA TYR A 250 -24.20 -2.86 -18.28
C TYR A 250 -24.05 -1.40 -17.78
N LEU A 251 -25.04 -0.54 -18.06
CA LEU A 251 -25.00 0.90 -17.80
C LEU A 251 -25.87 1.28 -16.59
N THR A 252 -25.88 0.45 -15.54
CA THR A 252 -26.66 0.71 -14.33
C THR A 252 -25.83 0.45 -13.07
N MET A 253 -26.16 1.17 -11.99
CA MET A 253 -25.64 0.89 -10.65
C MET A 253 -26.42 -0.23 -9.95
N ARG A 254 -27.64 -0.55 -10.40
CA ARG A 254 -28.44 -1.66 -9.87
C ARG A 254 -27.93 -2.97 -10.43
N SER A 255 -26.96 -3.59 -9.75
CA SER A 255 -26.45 -4.93 -10.06
C SER A 255 -26.45 -5.82 -8.81
N LYS A 256 -27.19 -6.93 -8.84
CA LYS A 256 -27.26 -7.84 -7.69
C LYS A 256 -25.90 -8.42 -7.33
N GLU A 257 -25.23 -9.06 -8.29
CA GLU A 257 -23.90 -9.65 -8.08
C GLU A 257 -22.83 -8.58 -7.84
N GLY A 258 -22.92 -7.43 -8.50
CA GLY A 258 -22.07 -6.27 -8.20
C GLY A 258 -22.22 -5.78 -6.76
N GLY A 259 -23.43 -5.77 -6.22
CA GLY A 259 -23.70 -5.43 -4.81
C GLY A 259 -23.17 -6.48 -3.82
N ILE A 260 -23.24 -7.77 -4.17
CA ILE A 260 -22.64 -8.84 -3.36
C ILE A 260 -21.12 -8.70 -3.35
N PHE A 261 -20.51 -8.53 -4.52
CA PHE A 261 -19.09 -8.28 -4.66
C PHE A 261 -18.66 -7.03 -3.88
N TRP A 262 -19.46 -5.96 -3.90
CA TRP A 262 -19.19 -4.74 -3.14
C TRP A 262 -19.01 -5.02 -1.64
N VAL A 263 -19.91 -5.82 -1.05
CA VAL A 263 -19.81 -6.21 0.37
C VAL A 263 -18.59 -7.09 0.61
N ILE A 264 -18.34 -8.10 -0.25
CA ILE A 264 -17.14 -8.96 -0.14
C ILE A 264 -15.87 -8.10 -0.18
N ASN A 265 -15.78 -7.21 -1.17
CA ASN A 265 -14.65 -6.32 -1.40
C ASN A 265 -14.45 -5.34 -0.23
N LEU A 266 -15.53 -4.75 0.28
CA LEU A 266 -15.49 -3.84 1.42
C LEU A 266 -14.94 -4.56 2.65
N VAL A 267 -15.44 -5.76 2.93
CA VAL A 267 -15.09 -6.53 4.12
C VAL A 267 -13.70 -7.16 4.02
N GLY A 268 -13.34 -7.70 2.86
CA GLY A 268 -12.05 -8.37 2.65
C GLY A 268 -10.87 -7.41 2.69
N ASN A 269 -11.01 -6.22 2.09
CA ASN A 269 -9.91 -5.26 2.03
C ASN A 269 -9.53 -4.68 3.40
N PHE A 270 -10.42 -4.74 4.40
CA PHE A 270 -10.07 -4.32 5.76
C PHE A 270 -8.93 -5.16 6.31
N GLY A 271 -8.98 -6.49 6.12
CA GLY A 271 -7.91 -7.40 6.55
C GLY A 271 -6.57 -7.02 5.92
N THR A 272 -6.57 -6.86 4.60
CA THR A 272 -5.34 -6.60 3.84
C THR A 272 -4.73 -5.23 4.06
N VAL A 273 -5.50 -4.23 4.51
CA VAL A 273 -4.94 -2.91 4.87
C VAL A 273 -4.51 -2.89 6.34
N PHE A 274 -5.36 -3.36 7.25
CA PHE A 274 -5.20 -3.12 8.69
C PHE A 274 -4.23 -4.10 9.35
N LEU A 275 -3.95 -5.23 8.70
CA LEU A 275 -3.05 -6.27 9.18
C LEU A 275 -1.79 -6.40 8.32
N ASP A 276 -1.64 -5.56 7.29
CA ASP A 276 -0.43 -5.54 6.50
C ASP A 276 0.54 -4.50 7.05
N ASN A 277 1.67 -4.99 7.57
CA ASN A 277 2.70 -4.14 8.14
C ASN A 277 3.29 -3.16 7.12
N GLY A 278 3.21 -3.44 5.81
CA GLY A 278 3.73 -2.55 4.76
C GLY A 278 3.11 -1.14 4.79
N TYR A 279 1.82 -1.01 5.09
CA TYR A 279 1.19 0.31 5.28
C TYR A 279 1.68 0.96 6.58
N TYR A 280 1.81 0.20 7.66
CA TYR A 280 2.36 0.75 8.91
C TYR A 280 3.80 1.22 8.75
N ASN A 281 4.66 0.46 8.05
CA ASN A 281 6.04 0.88 7.76
C ASN A 281 6.07 2.23 7.03
N LYS A 282 5.18 2.45 6.05
CA LYS A 282 5.08 3.73 5.34
C LYS A 282 4.59 4.87 6.24
N ALA A 283 3.62 4.60 7.10
CA ALA A 283 3.14 5.55 8.08
C ALA A 283 4.23 5.94 9.08
N ILE A 284 4.98 4.95 9.58
CA ILE A 284 6.12 5.13 10.47
C ILE A 284 7.19 5.99 9.79
N ALA A 285 7.51 5.70 8.52
CA ALA A 285 8.55 6.42 7.77
C ALA A 285 8.21 7.86 7.36
N ALA A 286 6.93 8.21 7.30
CA ALA A 286 6.52 9.61 7.14
C ALA A 286 7.02 10.45 8.32
N SER A 287 7.09 11.77 8.18
CA SER A 287 7.14 12.64 9.38
C SER A 287 5.75 12.73 10.04
N PRO A 288 5.65 13.05 11.34
CA PRO A 288 4.38 13.02 12.05
C PRO A 288 3.31 13.96 11.45
N VAL A 289 3.69 15.17 11.05
CA VAL A 289 2.77 16.14 10.40
C VAL A 289 2.42 15.77 8.94
N HIS A 290 3.25 14.96 8.28
CA HIS A 290 3.07 14.63 6.86
C HIS A 290 2.38 13.29 6.60
N ALA A 291 2.29 12.41 7.61
CA ALA A 291 1.69 11.08 7.48
C ALA A 291 0.21 11.15 7.08
N PHE A 292 -0.59 11.89 7.84
CA PHE A 292 -2.04 12.01 7.61
C PHE A 292 -2.40 12.58 6.23
N PRO A 293 -1.96 13.79 5.86
CA PRO A 293 -2.29 14.35 4.55
C PRO A 293 -1.77 13.47 3.41
N GLY A 294 -0.61 12.81 3.59
CA GLY A 294 -0.10 11.85 2.60
C GLY A 294 -1.07 10.68 2.35
N TYR A 295 -1.58 10.05 3.41
CA TYR A 295 -2.54 8.95 3.29
C TYR A 295 -3.89 9.37 2.71
N VAL A 296 -4.40 10.56 3.07
CA VAL A 296 -5.66 11.09 2.52
C VAL A 296 -5.53 11.42 1.04
N ILE A 297 -4.48 12.16 0.66
CA ILE A 297 -4.22 12.48 -0.75
C ILE A 297 -4.04 11.17 -1.52
N GLY A 298 -3.26 10.24 -0.97
CA GLY A 298 -3.05 8.91 -1.54
C GLY A 298 -4.35 8.16 -1.77
N GLY A 299 -5.23 8.05 -0.77
CA GLY A 299 -6.52 7.38 -0.89
C GLY A 299 -7.44 8.00 -1.94
N LEU A 300 -7.55 9.34 -1.97
CA LEU A 300 -8.38 10.04 -2.96
C LEU A 300 -7.81 9.95 -4.38
N CYS A 301 -6.49 10.01 -4.52
CA CYS A 301 -5.81 9.86 -5.81
C CYS A 301 -5.90 8.42 -6.31
N TRP A 302 -5.87 7.44 -5.40
CA TRP A 302 -6.00 6.04 -5.74
C TRP A 302 -7.38 5.73 -6.33
N PHE A 303 -8.48 6.29 -5.80
CA PHE A 303 -9.84 6.01 -6.28
C PHE A 303 -9.98 6.08 -7.82
N ALA A 304 -9.36 7.07 -8.46
CA ALA A 304 -9.41 7.24 -9.92
C ALA A 304 -8.80 6.07 -10.69
N ILE A 305 -7.78 5.42 -10.13
CA ILE A 305 -7.02 4.36 -10.82
C ILE A 305 -7.93 3.18 -11.14
N PRO A 306 -8.49 2.43 -10.16
CA PRO A 306 -9.39 1.34 -10.48
C PRO A 306 -10.70 1.87 -11.06
N TRP A 307 -11.24 3.01 -10.62
CA TRP A 307 -12.54 3.48 -11.13
C TRP A 307 -12.48 3.78 -12.63
N LEU A 308 -11.56 4.63 -13.09
CA LEU A 308 -11.46 4.98 -14.51
C LEU A 308 -10.81 3.87 -15.33
N CYS A 309 -9.69 3.28 -14.88
CA CYS A 309 -9.01 2.25 -15.65
C CYS A 309 -9.91 1.04 -15.85
N ALA A 310 -10.54 0.53 -14.79
CA ALA A 310 -11.40 -0.65 -14.91
C ALA A 310 -12.67 -0.37 -15.70
N SER A 311 -13.27 0.81 -15.51
CA SER A 311 -14.37 1.27 -16.34
C SER A 311 -13.97 1.23 -17.81
N THR A 312 -12.84 1.86 -18.15
CA THR A 312 -12.32 1.91 -19.51
C THR A 312 -12.10 0.51 -20.07
N MET A 313 -11.35 -0.32 -19.36
CA MET A 313 -10.87 -1.60 -19.89
C MET A 313 -11.99 -2.65 -19.91
N GLY A 314 -12.79 -2.79 -18.85
CA GLY A 314 -13.90 -3.74 -18.84
C GLY A 314 -15.00 -3.38 -19.83
N MET A 315 -15.35 -2.10 -19.97
CA MET A 315 -16.32 -1.68 -21.00
C MET A 315 -15.77 -1.82 -22.41
N THR A 316 -14.46 -1.58 -22.61
CA THR A 316 -13.81 -1.84 -23.90
C THR A 316 -13.85 -3.32 -24.25
N ALA A 317 -13.63 -4.22 -23.29
CA ALA A 317 -13.79 -5.65 -23.50
C ALA A 317 -15.23 -5.98 -23.96
N LEU A 318 -16.24 -5.49 -23.25
CA LEU A 318 -17.66 -5.70 -23.60
C LEU A 318 -18.05 -5.09 -24.96
N ALA A 319 -17.49 -3.93 -25.29
CA ALA A 319 -17.78 -3.24 -26.54
C ALA A 319 -17.13 -3.93 -27.75
N LEU A 320 -15.96 -4.56 -27.56
CA LEU A 320 -15.15 -5.13 -28.65
C LEU A 320 -15.12 -6.67 -28.71
N GLU A 321 -15.75 -7.38 -27.76
CA GLU A 321 -15.82 -8.86 -27.76
C GLU A 321 -16.64 -9.43 -28.94
N GLY A 322 -17.60 -8.67 -29.47
CA GLY A 322 -18.46 -9.11 -30.57
C GLY A 322 -19.40 -10.24 -30.14
N THR A 323 -19.32 -11.39 -30.84
CA THR A 323 -20.12 -12.60 -30.57
C THR A 323 -19.38 -13.66 -29.75
N GLN A 324 -18.06 -13.56 -29.59
CA GLN A 324 -17.25 -14.52 -28.85
C GLN A 324 -16.87 -13.94 -27.49
N ARG A 325 -17.26 -14.61 -26.39
CA ARG A 325 -16.98 -14.14 -25.03
C ARG A 325 -15.69 -14.73 -24.48
N LEU A 326 -15.10 -14.02 -23.52
CA LEU A 326 -14.03 -14.58 -22.70
C LEU A 326 -14.56 -15.77 -21.89
N SER A 327 -13.76 -16.83 -21.80
CA SER A 327 -14.10 -17.99 -20.97
C SER A 327 -14.11 -17.60 -19.49
N SER A 328 -14.93 -18.27 -18.67
CA SER A 328 -14.99 -18.00 -17.23
C SER A 328 -13.64 -18.21 -16.53
N SER A 329 -12.81 -19.14 -17.02
CA SER A 329 -11.44 -19.33 -16.53
C SER A 329 -10.54 -18.13 -16.83
N ASP A 330 -10.63 -17.55 -18.03
CA ASP A 330 -9.84 -16.36 -18.40
C ASP A 330 -10.28 -15.11 -17.62
N VAL A 331 -11.60 -14.96 -17.41
CA VAL A 331 -12.17 -13.89 -16.61
C VAL A 331 -11.68 -14.00 -15.15
N SER A 332 -11.71 -15.20 -14.56
CA SER A 332 -11.22 -15.46 -13.19
C SER A 332 -9.70 -15.32 -13.05
N ALA A 333 -8.95 -15.59 -14.12
CA ALA A 333 -7.51 -15.33 -14.19
C ALA A 333 -7.16 -13.83 -14.32
N GLY A 334 -8.16 -12.95 -14.50
CA GLY A 334 -7.98 -11.51 -14.61
C GLY A 334 -7.63 -11.02 -16.02
N LEU A 335 -7.89 -11.83 -17.06
CA LEU A 335 -7.44 -11.53 -18.43
C LEU A 335 -8.31 -10.52 -19.19
N VAL A 336 -9.35 -9.97 -18.55
CA VAL A 336 -10.24 -8.97 -19.15
C VAL A 336 -9.50 -7.70 -19.59
N LEU A 337 -8.62 -7.16 -18.73
CA LEU A 337 -7.82 -5.98 -19.08
C LEU A 337 -6.85 -6.26 -20.22
N PRO A 338 -6.03 -7.34 -20.19
CA PRO A 338 -5.22 -7.76 -21.34
C PRO A 338 -6.02 -7.90 -22.64
N PHE A 339 -7.20 -8.52 -22.58
CA PHE A 339 -8.07 -8.69 -23.74
C PHE A 339 -8.52 -7.36 -24.34
N ALA A 340 -9.03 -6.47 -23.49
CA ALA A 340 -9.45 -5.14 -23.89
C ALA A 340 -8.30 -4.35 -24.51
N ALA A 341 -7.10 -4.39 -23.92
CA ALA A 341 -5.94 -3.67 -24.43
C ALA A 341 -5.55 -4.14 -25.84
N VAL A 342 -5.49 -5.46 -26.05
CA VAL A 342 -5.17 -6.04 -27.37
C VAL A 342 -6.25 -5.70 -28.39
N LYS A 343 -7.54 -5.74 -28.02
CA LYS A 343 -8.63 -5.37 -28.94
C LYS A 343 -8.66 -3.88 -29.26
N LEU A 344 -8.26 -3.02 -28.33
CA LEU A 344 -8.27 -1.57 -28.48
C LEU A 344 -7.07 -1.04 -29.28
N LEU A 345 -5.88 -1.58 -29.01
CA LEU A 345 -4.59 -1.01 -29.43
C LEU A 345 -3.64 -2.04 -30.09
N GLY A 346 -4.07 -3.29 -30.27
CA GLY A 346 -3.27 -4.35 -30.87
C GLY A 346 -1.98 -4.63 -30.08
N TYR A 347 -0.86 -4.69 -30.79
CA TYR A 347 0.47 -4.93 -30.21
C TYR A 347 0.83 -3.89 -29.13
N SER A 348 0.54 -2.61 -29.38
CA SER A 348 0.88 -1.55 -28.42
C SER A 348 0.07 -1.66 -27.13
N GLY A 349 -1.18 -2.15 -27.21
CA GLY A 349 -2.01 -2.47 -26.04
C GLY A 349 -1.42 -3.60 -25.22
N ALA A 350 -0.95 -4.67 -25.87
CA ALA A 350 -0.26 -5.77 -25.19
C ALA A 350 0.98 -5.27 -24.43
N VAL A 351 1.85 -4.47 -25.10
CA VAL A 351 3.04 -3.88 -24.48
C VAL A 351 2.68 -3.01 -23.26
N CYS A 352 1.69 -2.14 -23.42
CA CYS A 352 1.18 -1.27 -22.36
C CYS A 352 0.71 -2.08 -21.14
N THR A 353 -0.10 -3.12 -21.35
CA THR A 353 -0.57 -3.98 -20.27
C THR A 353 0.56 -4.75 -19.60
N THR A 354 1.48 -5.32 -20.37
CA THR A 354 2.64 -6.04 -19.83
C THR A 354 3.48 -5.13 -18.92
N ILE A 355 3.77 -3.89 -19.36
CA ILE A 355 4.52 -2.93 -18.55
C ILE A 355 3.72 -2.52 -17.31
N MET A 356 2.45 -2.14 -17.48
CA MET A 356 1.58 -1.72 -16.37
C MET A 356 1.47 -2.79 -15.28
N ILE A 357 1.23 -4.05 -15.66
CA ILE A 357 1.11 -5.15 -14.70
C ILE A 357 2.46 -5.47 -14.07
N PHE A 358 3.55 -5.43 -14.83
CA PHE A 358 4.88 -5.57 -14.25
C PHE A 358 5.15 -4.49 -13.17
N MET A 359 4.88 -3.21 -13.45
CA MET A 359 5.03 -2.11 -12.48
C MET A 359 4.15 -2.29 -11.23
N ALA A 360 2.91 -2.75 -11.40
CA ALA A 360 1.99 -3.00 -10.30
C ALA A 360 2.46 -4.18 -9.40
N VAL A 361 2.91 -5.28 -10.03
CA VAL A 361 3.45 -6.44 -9.30
C VAL A 361 4.72 -6.07 -8.57
N THR A 362 5.69 -5.42 -9.23
CA THR A 362 6.98 -5.09 -8.62
C THR A 362 6.83 -4.12 -7.46
N SER A 363 6.00 -3.08 -7.60
CA SER A 363 5.72 -2.13 -6.51
C SER A 363 5.13 -2.85 -5.29
N ALA A 364 4.02 -3.55 -5.46
CA ALA A 364 3.33 -4.19 -4.36
C ALA A 364 4.21 -5.28 -3.70
N PHE A 365 4.96 -6.04 -4.50
CA PHE A 365 5.88 -7.07 -3.98
C PHE A 365 6.99 -6.46 -3.12
N SER A 366 7.54 -5.30 -3.51
CA SER A 366 8.56 -4.61 -2.70
C SER A 366 8.01 -4.18 -1.33
N ALA A 367 6.76 -3.72 -1.28
CA ALA A 367 6.11 -3.38 -0.02
C ALA A 367 5.88 -4.62 0.87
N GLN A 368 5.50 -5.76 0.28
CA GLN A 368 5.38 -7.02 1.01
C GLN A 368 6.72 -7.53 1.55
N LEU A 369 7.81 -7.38 0.79
CA LEU A 369 9.15 -7.73 1.26
C LEU A 369 9.55 -6.89 2.49
N ILE A 370 9.26 -5.59 2.49
CA ILE A 370 9.52 -4.72 3.64
C ILE A 370 8.64 -5.10 4.83
N ALA A 371 7.35 -5.37 4.59
CA ALA A 371 6.41 -5.79 5.62
C ALA A 371 6.90 -7.06 6.33
N VAL A 372 7.19 -8.10 5.56
CA VAL A 372 7.61 -9.39 6.10
C VAL A 372 9.00 -9.32 6.72
N SER A 373 9.95 -8.67 6.05
CA SER A 373 11.31 -8.57 6.58
C SER A 373 11.35 -7.81 7.90
N SER A 374 10.53 -6.76 8.07
CA SER A 374 10.42 -6.06 9.35
C SER A 374 9.74 -6.90 10.43
N ILE A 375 8.65 -7.62 10.12
CA ILE A 375 8.02 -8.57 11.06
C ILE A 375 9.03 -9.61 11.55
N PHE A 376 9.74 -10.26 10.63
CA PHE A 376 10.72 -11.28 11.03
C PHE A 376 11.91 -10.71 11.79
N THR A 377 12.33 -9.48 11.47
CA THR A 377 13.50 -8.85 12.10
C THR A 377 13.19 -8.36 13.51
N TYR A 378 12.12 -7.57 13.67
CA TYR A 378 11.80 -6.87 14.92
C TYR A 378 10.89 -7.70 15.82
N ASP A 379 9.85 -8.32 15.26
CA ASP A 379 8.84 -9.03 16.05
C ASP A 379 9.24 -10.47 16.40
N ILE A 380 9.95 -11.16 15.50
CA ILE A 380 10.37 -12.55 15.70
C ILE A 380 11.81 -12.63 16.19
N TYR A 381 12.77 -12.16 15.39
CA TYR A 381 14.19 -12.36 15.67
C TYR A 381 14.65 -11.54 16.87
N GLN A 382 14.56 -10.21 16.81
CA GLN A 382 14.86 -9.37 17.96
C GLN A 382 13.86 -9.61 19.08
N GLY A 383 12.59 -9.85 18.73
CA GLY A 383 11.55 -10.01 19.72
C GLY A 383 11.73 -11.20 20.66
N TYR A 384 12.20 -12.35 20.14
CA TYR A 384 12.20 -13.61 20.88
C TYR A 384 13.48 -14.45 20.75
N ILE A 385 14.25 -14.29 19.68
CA ILE A 385 15.44 -15.15 19.40
C ILE A 385 16.71 -14.50 19.95
N ASN A 386 16.94 -13.23 19.66
CA ASN A 386 18.08 -12.46 20.14
C ASN A 386 17.70 -11.00 20.42
N PRO A 387 17.21 -10.70 21.64
CA PRO A 387 16.84 -9.35 22.06
C PRO A 387 17.97 -8.32 22.04
N GLU A 388 19.22 -8.77 22.13
CA GLU A 388 20.42 -7.91 22.12
C GLU A 388 20.98 -7.68 20.71
N ALA A 389 20.28 -8.14 19.67
CA ALA A 389 20.73 -7.98 18.29
C ALA A 389 20.83 -6.49 17.90
N LYS A 390 22.02 -6.10 17.41
CA LYS A 390 22.35 -4.74 16.94
C LYS A 390 22.13 -4.57 15.43
N GLY A 391 22.21 -3.32 14.96
CA GLY A 391 21.89 -2.90 13.60
C GLY A 391 22.43 -3.78 12.46
N LYS A 392 23.74 -4.09 12.44
CA LYS A 392 24.33 -4.93 11.37
C LYS A 392 23.68 -6.32 11.28
N ARG A 393 23.37 -6.92 12.42
CA ARG A 393 22.73 -8.24 12.47
C ARG A 393 21.26 -8.16 12.03
N LEU A 394 20.56 -7.12 12.45
CA LEU A 394 19.15 -6.90 12.07
C LEU A 394 18.99 -6.68 10.56
N VAL A 395 19.86 -5.86 9.94
CA VAL A 395 19.86 -5.67 8.48
C VAL A 395 20.15 -6.99 7.76
N TRP A 396 21.10 -7.79 8.25
CA TRP A 396 21.39 -9.10 7.68
C TRP A 396 20.20 -10.07 7.75
N ILE A 397 19.49 -10.11 8.88
CA ILE A 397 18.28 -10.93 9.04
C ILE A 397 17.18 -10.44 8.10
N SER A 398 16.95 -9.12 8.02
CA SER A 398 15.99 -8.52 7.09
C SER A 398 16.28 -8.94 5.64
N HIS A 399 17.54 -8.86 5.21
CA HIS A 399 17.97 -9.29 3.88
C HIS A 399 17.72 -10.77 3.62
N MET A 400 18.08 -11.61 4.59
CA MET A 400 17.90 -13.06 4.47
C MET A 400 16.41 -13.43 4.38
N THR A 401 15.56 -12.76 5.16
CA THR A 401 14.10 -12.93 5.09
C THR A 401 13.57 -12.56 3.72
N CYS A 402 14.00 -11.45 3.10
CA CYS A 402 13.54 -11.06 1.76
C CYS A 402 13.81 -12.17 0.72
N VAL A 403 15.02 -12.76 0.74
CA VAL A 403 15.40 -13.83 -0.20
C VAL A 403 14.59 -15.11 0.05
N VAL A 404 14.51 -15.55 1.31
CA VAL A 404 13.79 -16.77 1.69
C VAL A 404 12.29 -16.62 1.37
N TRP A 405 11.69 -15.47 1.69
CA TRP A 405 10.30 -15.20 1.40
C TRP A 405 10.00 -15.22 -0.10
N ALA A 406 10.84 -14.59 -0.92
CA ALA A 406 10.66 -14.58 -2.37
C ALA A 406 10.67 -15.99 -2.96
N ILE A 407 11.60 -16.84 -2.53
CA ILE A 407 11.68 -18.24 -2.98
C ILE A 407 10.48 -19.05 -2.49
N ALA A 408 10.13 -18.92 -1.20
CA ALA A 408 9.01 -19.64 -0.61
C ALA A 408 7.67 -19.27 -1.26
N MET A 409 7.44 -17.98 -1.51
CA MET A 409 6.21 -17.51 -2.13
C MET A 409 6.14 -17.81 -3.63
N ALA A 410 7.27 -17.85 -4.35
CA ALA A 410 7.31 -18.33 -5.72
C ALA A 410 6.94 -19.81 -5.82
N ALA A 411 7.45 -20.64 -4.90
CA ALA A 411 7.09 -22.06 -4.81
C ALA A 411 5.62 -22.25 -4.42
N PHE A 412 5.14 -21.51 -3.41
CA PHE A 412 3.74 -21.56 -2.98
C PHE A 412 2.78 -21.15 -4.10
N SER A 413 3.07 -20.05 -4.80
CA SER A 413 2.25 -19.56 -5.94
C SER A 413 2.26 -20.55 -7.12
N THR A 414 3.37 -21.24 -7.33
CA THR A 414 3.45 -22.35 -8.29
C THR A 414 2.54 -23.51 -7.89
N GLY A 415 2.51 -23.86 -6.60
CA GLY A 415 1.57 -24.85 -6.07
C GLY A 415 0.10 -24.45 -6.28
N LEU A 416 -0.24 -23.19 -6.04
CA LEU A 416 -1.58 -22.64 -6.29
C LEU A 416 -1.98 -22.72 -7.77
N TYR A 417 -1.05 -22.43 -8.67
CA TYR A 417 -1.27 -22.56 -10.11
C TYR A 417 -1.63 -24.00 -10.51
N TYR A 418 -0.86 -24.99 -10.05
CA TYR A 418 -1.17 -26.40 -10.33
C TYR A 418 -2.44 -26.90 -9.62
N ALA A 419 -2.81 -26.29 -8.50
CA ALA A 419 -4.07 -26.56 -7.80
C ALA A 419 -5.29 -25.90 -8.48
N GLY A 420 -5.10 -25.12 -9.56
CA GLY A 420 -6.17 -24.42 -10.25
C GLY A 420 -6.75 -23.23 -9.49
N ILE A 421 -5.99 -22.65 -8.56
CA ILE A 421 -6.40 -21.49 -7.77
C ILE A 421 -6.05 -20.21 -8.53
N SER A 422 -7.07 -19.45 -8.93
CA SER A 422 -6.89 -18.18 -9.64
C SER A 422 -6.65 -17.01 -8.69
N MET A 423 -6.15 -15.91 -9.25
CA MET A 423 -6.02 -14.63 -8.53
C MET A 423 -7.39 -14.14 -8.02
N GLY A 424 -8.45 -14.27 -8.83
CA GLY A 424 -9.81 -13.89 -8.41
C GLY A 424 -10.32 -14.71 -7.22
N TYR A 425 -10.03 -16.01 -7.17
CA TYR A 425 -10.38 -16.85 -6.02
C TYR A 425 -9.69 -16.37 -4.74
N LEU A 426 -8.37 -16.15 -4.81
CA LEU A 426 -7.60 -15.65 -3.67
C LEU A 426 -8.14 -14.31 -3.19
N TYR A 427 -8.46 -13.42 -4.14
CA TYR A 427 -9.00 -12.10 -3.84
C TYR A 427 -10.29 -12.15 -3.02
N LEU A 428 -11.23 -13.04 -3.37
CA LEU A 428 -12.47 -13.21 -2.59
C LEU A 428 -12.24 -13.94 -1.26
N LEU A 429 -11.27 -14.86 -1.22
CA LEU A 429 -10.94 -15.64 -0.04
C LEU A 429 -10.33 -14.80 1.08
N MET A 430 -9.61 -13.73 0.76
CA MET A 430 -8.75 -13.03 1.72
C MET A 430 -9.48 -12.65 3.00
N GLY A 431 -10.66 -12.02 2.93
CA GLY A 431 -11.34 -11.60 4.15
C GLY A 431 -11.91 -12.75 4.97
N VAL A 432 -12.19 -13.91 4.38
CA VAL A 432 -12.57 -15.11 5.13
C VAL A 432 -11.46 -15.50 6.11
N ILE A 433 -10.19 -15.37 5.68
CA ILE A 433 -9.03 -15.83 6.44
C ILE A 433 -8.52 -14.77 7.42
N ILE A 434 -8.48 -13.49 7.03
CA ILE A 434 -7.76 -12.47 7.80
C ILE A 434 -8.64 -11.40 8.45
N SER A 435 -9.88 -11.16 7.98
CA SER A 435 -10.66 -10.00 8.45
C SER A 435 -11.08 -10.07 9.93
N SER A 436 -10.98 -11.24 10.58
CA SER A 436 -11.32 -11.39 11.99
C SER A 436 -10.37 -10.70 12.97
N ALA A 437 -9.12 -10.43 12.55
CA ALA A 437 -8.17 -9.68 13.38
C ALA A 437 -8.29 -8.16 13.24
N VAL A 438 -9.06 -7.65 12.26
CA VAL A 438 -9.16 -6.22 11.96
C VAL A 438 -9.68 -5.42 13.15
N PHE A 439 -10.87 -5.78 13.66
CA PHE A 439 -11.50 -5.03 14.73
C PHE A 439 -10.67 -5.08 16.02
N PRO A 440 -10.23 -6.25 16.51
CA PRO A 440 -9.39 -6.32 17.70
C PRO A 440 -8.05 -5.57 17.52
N GLY A 441 -7.48 -5.58 16.31
CA GLY A 441 -6.25 -4.84 15.97
C GLY A 441 -6.45 -3.33 15.99
N ALA A 442 -7.50 -2.83 15.33
CA ALA A 442 -7.82 -1.41 15.35
C ALA A 442 -8.07 -0.90 16.77
N MET A 443 -8.80 -1.67 17.58
CA MET A 443 -9.10 -1.33 18.98
C MET A 443 -7.84 -1.26 19.87
N THR A 444 -6.76 -1.94 19.49
CA THR A 444 -5.45 -1.84 20.15
C THR A 444 -4.94 -0.39 20.15
N LEU A 445 -5.24 0.37 19.11
CA LEU A 445 -4.79 1.76 18.95
C LEU A 445 -5.85 2.79 19.29
N VAL A 446 -7.13 2.45 19.48
CA VAL A 446 -8.17 3.47 19.72
C VAL A 446 -8.97 3.26 21.00
N TRP A 447 -9.11 2.02 21.46
CA TRP A 447 -9.97 1.70 22.59
C TRP A 447 -9.15 1.34 23.84
N LYS A 448 -9.14 2.25 24.81
CA LYS A 448 -8.35 2.11 26.03
C LYS A 448 -8.81 1.01 26.98
N HIS A 449 -10.00 0.45 26.82
CA HIS A 449 -10.56 -0.54 27.75
C HIS A 449 -10.46 -2.00 27.27
N GLN A 450 -10.12 -2.21 26.00
CA GLN A 450 -9.98 -3.55 25.43
C GLN A 450 -8.95 -4.36 26.23
N ASN A 451 -9.37 -5.54 26.70
CA ASN A 451 -8.51 -6.42 27.46
C ASN A 451 -7.71 -7.40 26.56
N TRP A 452 -6.65 -7.98 27.11
CA TRP A 452 -5.79 -8.91 26.38
C TRP A 452 -6.51 -10.20 25.95
N ILE A 453 -7.51 -10.68 26.70
CA ILE A 453 -8.28 -11.89 26.35
C ILE A 453 -9.11 -11.63 25.10
N ALA A 454 -9.80 -10.50 25.04
CA ALA A 454 -10.54 -10.05 23.88
C ALA A 454 -9.61 -9.91 22.67
N ALA A 455 -8.43 -9.32 22.85
CA ALA A 455 -7.44 -9.20 21.78
C ALA A 455 -6.87 -10.55 21.31
N ALA A 456 -6.65 -11.53 22.21
CA ALA A 456 -6.10 -12.84 21.89
C ALA A 456 -7.13 -13.81 21.26
N VAL A 457 -8.34 -13.88 21.83
CA VAL A 457 -9.32 -14.92 21.52
C VAL A 457 -10.26 -14.51 20.39
N SER A 458 -10.56 -13.21 20.26
CA SER A 458 -11.50 -12.73 19.26
C SER A 458 -11.06 -13.04 17.81
N PRO A 459 -9.78 -12.89 17.41
CA PRO A 459 -9.39 -13.19 16.03
C PRO A 459 -9.48 -14.68 15.66
N PRO A 460 -8.93 -15.64 16.44
CA PRO A 460 -9.07 -17.07 16.12
C PRO A 460 -10.52 -17.56 16.17
N LEU A 461 -11.33 -17.06 17.12
CA LEU A 461 -12.74 -17.42 17.19
C LEU A 461 -13.51 -16.88 15.97
N GLY A 462 -13.23 -15.64 15.55
CA GLY A 462 -13.82 -15.08 14.35
C GLY A 462 -13.42 -15.82 13.07
N LEU A 463 -12.18 -16.32 12.99
CA LEU A 463 -11.71 -17.17 11.89
C LEU A 463 -12.45 -18.53 11.88
N ALA A 464 -12.67 -19.14 13.05
CA ALA A 464 -13.45 -20.37 13.12
C ALA A 464 -14.88 -20.16 12.60
N VAL A 465 -15.53 -19.06 13.01
CA VAL A 465 -16.88 -18.71 12.55
C VAL A 465 -16.91 -18.41 11.05
N SER A 466 -15.91 -17.71 10.51
CA SER A 466 -15.84 -17.41 9.08
C SER A 466 -15.65 -18.66 8.23
N LEU A 467 -14.78 -19.58 8.64
CA LEU A 467 -14.56 -20.85 7.95
C LEU A 467 -15.82 -21.73 7.96
N ILE A 468 -16.53 -21.79 9.10
CA ILE A 468 -17.82 -22.50 9.19
C ILE A 468 -18.84 -21.86 8.26
N ALA A 469 -19.03 -20.53 8.34
CA ALA A 469 -19.98 -19.82 7.49
C ALA A 469 -19.69 -20.02 6.00
N TRP A 470 -18.42 -19.95 5.60
CA TRP A 470 -17.97 -20.16 4.22
C TRP A 470 -18.25 -21.58 3.73
N LEU A 471 -17.72 -22.60 4.42
CA LEU A 471 -17.78 -23.98 3.96
C LEU A 471 -19.17 -24.60 4.08
N VAL A 472 -19.93 -24.26 5.14
CA VAL A 472 -21.30 -24.73 5.29
C VAL A 472 -22.21 -24.13 4.23
N THR A 473 -22.06 -22.83 3.91
CA THR A 473 -22.84 -22.20 2.84
C THR A 473 -22.52 -22.84 1.49
N ALA A 474 -21.24 -23.08 1.18
CA ALA A 474 -20.84 -23.78 -0.05
C ALA A 474 -21.45 -25.20 -0.13
N LYS A 475 -21.40 -25.97 0.96
CA LYS A 475 -21.96 -27.32 1.01
C LYS A 475 -23.49 -27.32 0.88
N LYS A 476 -24.18 -26.36 1.48
CA LYS A 476 -25.64 -26.27 1.48
C LYS A 476 -26.19 -25.84 0.12
N GLU A 477 -25.56 -24.86 -0.53
CA GLU A 477 -26.02 -24.34 -1.83
C GLU A 477 -25.69 -25.29 -2.99
N TYR A 478 -24.50 -25.93 -2.96
CA TYR A 478 -23.99 -26.67 -4.11
C TYR A 478 -23.80 -28.18 -3.89
N GLY A 479 -23.96 -28.68 -2.67
CA GLY A 479 -23.81 -30.11 -2.34
C GLY A 479 -22.38 -30.65 -2.37
N VAL A 480 -21.41 -29.95 -2.99
CA VAL A 480 -20.00 -30.36 -3.13
C VAL A 480 -19.04 -29.21 -2.81
N LEU A 481 -17.86 -29.55 -2.29
CA LEU A 481 -16.80 -28.58 -2.00
C LEU A 481 -15.70 -28.70 -3.07
N THR A 482 -15.61 -27.70 -3.93
CA THR A 482 -14.64 -27.58 -5.03
C THR A 482 -14.14 -26.14 -5.10
N VAL A 483 -13.08 -25.87 -5.88
CA VAL A 483 -12.59 -24.50 -6.11
C VAL A 483 -13.72 -23.62 -6.65
N THR A 484 -14.51 -24.12 -7.59
CA THR A 484 -15.64 -23.39 -8.17
C THR A 484 -16.72 -23.10 -7.13
N THR A 485 -17.18 -24.11 -6.38
CA THR A 485 -18.29 -23.93 -5.44
C THR A 485 -17.92 -23.10 -4.20
N THR A 486 -16.67 -23.23 -3.73
CA THR A 486 -16.17 -22.42 -2.61
C THR A 486 -15.82 -20.99 -3.04
N GLY A 487 -15.47 -20.80 -4.32
CA GLY A 487 -15.15 -19.52 -4.95
C GLY A 487 -16.36 -18.67 -5.34
N SER A 488 -17.56 -19.24 -5.30
CA SER A 488 -18.80 -18.52 -5.61
C SER A 488 -19.08 -17.37 -4.64
N ASN A 489 -19.79 -16.34 -5.14
CA ASN A 489 -20.10 -15.11 -4.40
C ASN A 489 -20.82 -15.36 -3.07
N TYR A 490 -21.81 -16.25 -3.00
CA TYR A 490 -22.58 -16.47 -1.77
C TYR A 490 -21.76 -17.08 -0.61
N PRO A 491 -21.02 -18.20 -0.80
CA PRO A 491 -20.11 -18.69 0.22
C PRO A 491 -19.06 -17.65 0.65
N MET A 492 -18.45 -16.95 -0.31
CA MET A 492 -17.45 -15.92 -0.01
C MET A 492 -18.06 -14.77 0.78
N LEU A 493 -19.27 -14.32 0.43
CA LEU A 493 -20.02 -13.31 1.18
C LEU A 493 -20.24 -13.74 2.63
N ALA A 494 -20.75 -14.96 2.85
CA ALA A 494 -21.03 -15.49 4.18
C ALA A 494 -19.75 -15.53 5.04
N GLY A 495 -18.65 -16.06 4.49
CA GLY A 495 -17.36 -16.13 5.19
C GLY A 495 -16.78 -14.76 5.51
N ASN A 496 -16.74 -13.84 4.54
CA ASN A 496 -16.18 -12.51 4.72
C ASN A 496 -16.97 -11.72 5.77
N VAL A 497 -18.30 -11.66 5.65
CA VAL A 497 -19.16 -10.93 6.60
C VAL A 497 -19.03 -11.51 8.01
N ALA A 498 -19.03 -12.83 8.15
CA ALA A 498 -18.80 -13.50 9.43
C ALA A 498 -17.43 -13.15 10.03
N ALA A 499 -16.38 -13.10 9.22
CA ALA A 499 -15.03 -12.77 9.67
C ALA A 499 -14.96 -11.37 10.29
N LEU A 500 -15.52 -10.34 9.64
CA LEU A 500 -15.41 -8.96 10.13
C LEU A 500 -16.39 -8.61 11.24
N LEU A 501 -17.61 -9.15 11.22
CA LEU A 501 -18.65 -8.78 12.19
C LEU A 501 -18.56 -9.56 13.50
N SER A 502 -18.14 -10.84 13.46
CA SER A 502 -18.09 -11.65 14.68
C SER A 502 -17.15 -11.08 15.77
N PRO A 503 -15.95 -10.52 15.46
CA PRO A 503 -15.10 -9.89 16.46
C PRO A 503 -15.69 -8.61 17.06
N MET A 504 -16.58 -7.92 16.34
CA MET A 504 -17.30 -6.74 16.88
C MET A 504 -18.25 -7.12 18.01
N ILE A 505 -18.65 -8.39 18.09
CA ILE A 505 -19.43 -8.95 19.19
C ILE A 505 -18.49 -9.55 20.24
N PHE A 506 -17.55 -10.40 19.82
CA PHE A 506 -16.66 -11.11 20.74
C PHE A 506 -15.78 -10.17 21.56
N SER A 507 -15.20 -9.13 20.95
CA SER A 507 -14.29 -8.24 21.67
C SER A 507 -14.98 -7.47 22.81
N PRO A 508 -16.14 -6.81 22.60
CA PRO A 508 -16.89 -6.21 23.72
C PRO A 508 -17.34 -7.22 24.76
N VAL A 509 -17.90 -8.36 24.35
CA VAL A 509 -18.40 -9.39 25.28
C VAL A 509 -17.27 -9.95 26.16
N LEU A 510 -16.13 -10.29 25.57
CA LEU A 510 -14.96 -10.77 26.30
C LEU A 510 -14.36 -9.67 27.20
N THR A 511 -14.45 -8.40 26.78
CA THR A 511 -14.02 -7.27 27.60
C THR A 511 -14.92 -7.09 28.83
N LEU A 512 -16.23 -7.29 28.68
CA LEU A 512 -17.20 -7.20 29.78
C LEU A 512 -17.08 -8.38 30.76
N ILE A 513 -16.93 -9.61 30.25
CA ILE A 513 -16.84 -10.83 31.07
C ILE A 513 -15.54 -10.88 31.88
N PHE A 514 -14.41 -10.55 31.26
CA PHE A 514 -13.08 -10.71 31.87
C PHE A 514 -12.48 -9.40 32.40
N GLY A 515 -13.26 -8.31 32.39
CA GLY A 515 -12.87 -7.01 32.92
C GLY A 515 -12.08 -6.13 31.94
N SER A 516 -12.31 -4.82 32.04
CA SER A 516 -11.66 -3.80 31.20
C SER A 516 -10.25 -3.46 31.70
N GLN A 517 -9.25 -3.46 30.82
CA GLN A 517 -7.92 -2.93 31.12
C GLN A 517 -7.90 -1.45 30.72
N ASN A 518 -8.11 -0.50 31.64
CA ASN A 518 -8.02 0.95 31.37
C ASN A 518 -6.55 1.36 31.13
N TYR A 519 -6.08 1.16 29.91
CA TYR A 519 -4.67 1.29 29.52
C TYR A 519 -4.26 2.74 29.22
N ASP A 520 -3.08 3.14 29.72
CA ASP A 520 -2.54 4.51 29.67
C ASP A 520 -1.61 4.80 28.47
N TYR A 521 -1.22 3.78 27.71
CA TYR A 521 -0.31 3.85 26.56
C TYR A 521 1.15 4.19 26.90
N GLU A 522 1.57 4.11 28.16
CA GLU A 522 2.94 4.43 28.53
C GLU A 522 3.95 3.42 27.98
N SER A 523 3.66 2.12 28.07
CA SER A 523 4.57 1.08 27.57
C SER A 523 4.77 1.14 26.05
N MET A 524 3.76 1.58 25.28
CA MET A 524 3.92 1.83 23.84
C MET A 524 4.85 3.01 23.54
N ARG A 525 4.80 4.07 24.35
CA ARG A 525 5.71 5.22 24.21
C ARG A 525 7.14 4.88 24.61
N ALA A 526 7.31 3.91 25.51
CA ALA A 526 8.60 3.44 26.00
C ALA A 526 9.34 2.50 25.04
N ILE A 527 8.78 2.17 23.86
CA ILE A 527 9.48 1.40 22.83
C ILE A 527 10.79 2.11 22.47
N ARG A 528 11.91 1.38 22.56
CA ARG A 528 13.25 1.90 22.32
C ARG A 528 13.60 1.87 20.83
N LYS A 529 14.32 2.87 20.37
CA LYS A 529 14.98 2.81 19.06
C LYS A 529 16.12 1.80 19.11
N VAL A 530 16.45 1.20 17.96
CA VAL A 530 17.60 0.31 17.86
C VAL A 530 18.89 1.08 18.11
N ASP A 531 19.79 0.49 18.88
CA ASP A 531 21.14 1.01 19.06
C ASP A 531 22.00 0.72 17.81
N ASP A 532 22.24 1.76 17.02
CA ASP A 532 23.06 1.76 15.81
C ASP A 532 24.44 2.44 16.03
N THR A 533 24.86 2.66 17.29
CA THR A 533 26.12 3.37 17.62
C THR A 533 27.34 2.74 16.95
N ASP A 534 27.40 1.41 16.81
CA ASP A 534 28.52 0.70 16.15
C ASP A 534 28.61 0.94 14.63
N VAL A 535 27.52 1.39 13.99
CA VAL A 535 27.47 1.75 12.56
C VAL A 535 27.75 3.24 12.38
N ALA A 536 27.25 4.06 13.30
CA ALA A 536 27.52 5.49 13.41
C ALA A 536 29.01 5.78 13.74
N ALA A 537 29.66 4.91 14.52
CA ALA A 537 31.05 5.04 14.95
C ALA A 537 32.08 5.07 13.80
N ALA A 538 31.73 4.57 12.61
CA ALA A 538 32.62 4.56 11.44
C ALA A 538 32.62 5.87 10.64
N ASP A 539 31.67 6.78 10.88
CA ASP A 539 31.50 8.06 10.17
C ASP A 539 31.16 9.20 11.18
N LEU A 540 31.85 9.23 12.33
CA LEU A 540 31.54 10.08 13.51
C LEU A 540 31.61 11.61 13.29
N GLU A 541 31.99 12.11 12.12
CA GLU A 541 31.95 13.55 11.81
C GLU A 541 30.79 13.97 10.90
N GLN A 542 29.90 13.06 10.47
CA GLN A 542 28.86 13.39 9.48
C GLN A 542 27.50 12.74 9.77
N ILE A 543 26.98 12.90 10.98
CA ILE A 543 25.58 12.59 11.30
C ILE A 543 24.78 13.89 11.41
N PRO A 544 24.29 14.47 10.29
CA PRO A 544 23.28 15.51 10.37
C PRO A 544 21.96 14.84 10.76
N GLY A 545 21.58 14.93 12.04
CA GLY A 545 20.29 14.43 12.51
C GLY A 545 20.29 13.71 13.86
N GLU A 546 21.41 13.67 14.60
CA GLU A 546 21.28 13.55 16.05
C GLU A 546 20.51 14.78 16.52
N VAL A 547 19.21 14.57 16.74
CA VAL A 547 18.31 15.59 17.21
C VAL A 547 18.88 16.10 18.52
N ALA A 548 19.51 17.28 18.49
CA ALA A 548 19.71 18.10 19.66
C ALA A 548 18.41 18.04 20.46
N ALA A 549 18.49 17.62 21.73
CA ALA A 549 17.35 17.35 22.60
C ALA A 549 16.21 18.34 22.29
N ARG A 550 15.11 17.84 21.70
CA ARG A 550 13.99 18.69 21.27
C ARG A 550 13.54 19.46 22.50
N THR A 551 13.43 20.77 22.38
CA THR A 551 12.92 21.57 23.50
C THR A 551 11.48 21.12 23.78
N ALA A 552 11.07 21.04 25.04
CA ALA A 552 9.71 20.63 25.43
C ALA A 552 8.61 21.39 24.64
N ALA A 553 8.85 22.66 24.29
CA ALA A 553 7.97 23.47 23.45
C ALA A 553 7.77 22.91 22.01
N GLN A 554 8.80 22.33 21.40
CA GLN A 554 8.71 21.72 20.06
C GLN A 554 7.93 20.41 20.09
N GLU A 555 8.11 19.60 21.14
CA GLU A 555 7.35 18.35 21.35
C GLU A 555 5.87 18.64 21.60
N GLU A 556 5.57 19.69 22.38
CA GLU A 556 4.21 20.13 22.64
C GLU A 556 3.53 20.69 21.38
N GLU A 557 4.24 21.47 20.57
CA GLU A 557 3.72 21.98 19.29
C GLU A 557 3.45 20.84 18.29
N GLU A 558 4.35 19.87 18.19
CA GLU A 558 4.18 18.68 17.34
C GLU A 558 2.98 17.85 17.81
N THR A 559 2.84 17.65 19.11
CA THR A 559 1.69 16.97 19.71
C THR A 559 0.38 17.70 19.43
N ARG A 560 0.36 19.04 19.51
CA ARG A 560 -0.81 19.86 19.17
C ARG A 560 -1.18 19.73 17.69
N LYS A 561 -0.18 19.78 16.78
CA LYS A 561 -0.40 19.57 15.33
C LYS A 561 -0.96 18.17 15.06
N LEU A 562 -0.42 17.14 15.72
CA LEU A 562 -0.88 15.76 15.61
C LEU A 562 -2.32 15.59 16.10
N ASN A 563 -2.68 16.20 17.25
CA ASN A 563 -4.04 16.13 17.78
C ASN A 563 -5.05 16.82 16.84
N ARG A 564 -4.67 17.98 16.28
CA ARG A 564 -5.50 18.68 15.29
C ARG A 564 -5.65 17.87 14.01
N ALA A 565 -4.57 17.28 13.50
CA ALA A 565 -4.60 16.40 12.34
C ALA A 565 -5.48 15.15 12.59
N ALA A 566 -5.40 14.54 13.78
CA ALA A 566 -6.24 13.41 14.16
C ALA A 566 -7.74 13.77 14.20
N PHE A 567 -8.10 14.97 14.67
CA PHE A 567 -9.49 15.44 14.64
C PHE A 567 -10.00 15.60 13.21
N TYR A 568 -9.28 16.34 12.35
CA TYR A 568 -9.67 16.51 10.95
C TYR A 568 -9.71 15.17 10.19
N SER A 569 -8.80 14.25 10.50
CA SER A 569 -8.80 12.88 9.99
C SER A 569 -10.12 12.21 10.23
N ARG A 570 -10.54 12.13 11.49
CA ARG A 570 -11.78 11.45 11.86
C ARG A 570 -12.98 12.07 11.16
N THR A 571 -13.08 13.40 11.11
CA THR A 571 -14.18 14.10 10.43
C THR A 571 -14.19 13.82 8.92
N LEU A 572 -13.04 13.96 8.25
CA LEU A 572 -12.93 13.72 6.81
C LEU A 572 -13.23 12.27 6.46
N THR A 573 -12.73 11.32 7.26
CA THR A 573 -13.00 9.90 7.09
C THR A 573 -14.51 9.61 7.18
N VAL A 574 -15.21 10.13 8.19
CA VAL A 574 -16.67 9.92 8.33
C VAL A 574 -17.43 10.47 7.13
N VAL A 575 -17.09 11.68 6.67
CA VAL A 575 -17.72 12.30 5.49
C VAL A 575 -17.47 11.45 4.24
N MET A 576 -16.23 11.02 4.00
CA MET A 576 -15.88 10.22 2.82
C MET A 576 -16.54 8.84 2.84
N VAL A 577 -16.59 8.18 3.99
CA VAL A 577 -17.31 6.91 4.17
C VAL A 577 -18.79 7.08 3.81
N PHE A 578 -19.43 8.14 4.34
CA PHE A 578 -20.82 8.44 4.02
C PHE A 578 -21.01 8.71 2.52
N CYS A 579 -20.14 9.50 1.91
CA CYS A 579 -20.21 9.83 0.49
C CYS A 579 -20.04 8.60 -0.42
N PHE A 580 -18.97 7.82 -0.21
CA PHE A 580 -18.61 6.70 -1.08
C PHE A 580 -19.45 5.45 -0.86
N LEU A 581 -19.92 5.19 0.38
CA LEU A 581 -20.68 3.97 0.67
C LEU A 581 -22.19 4.19 0.72
N ILE A 582 -22.67 5.41 0.97
CA ILE A 582 -24.11 5.64 1.17
C ILE A 582 -24.62 6.61 0.10
N LEU A 583 -24.17 7.87 0.14
CA LEU A 583 -24.77 8.95 -0.63
C LEU A 583 -24.72 8.73 -2.15
N TRP A 584 -23.62 8.18 -2.66
CA TRP A 584 -23.45 7.95 -4.09
C TRP A 584 -24.07 6.62 -4.55
N PRO A 585 -23.65 5.44 -4.05
CA PRO A 585 -24.13 4.17 -4.62
C PRO A 585 -25.59 3.85 -4.26
N VAL A 586 -26.06 4.16 -3.04
CA VAL A 586 -27.36 3.65 -2.56
C VAL A 586 -28.55 4.27 -3.31
N PRO A 587 -28.63 5.60 -3.54
CA PRO A 587 -29.71 6.18 -4.33
C PRO A 587 -29.71 5.71 -5.78
N MET A 588 -28.53 5.56 -6.40
CA MET A 588 -28.41 5.08 -7.78
C MET A 588 -28.81 3.61 -7.90
N TYR A 589 -28.46 2.79 -6.91
CA TYR A 589 -28.93 1.41 -6.83
C TYR A 589 -30.44 1.37 -6.62
N GLY A 590 -30.99 2.11 -5.65
CA GLY A 590 -32.42 2.07 -5.30
C GLY A 590 -33.35 2.60 -6.41
N SER A 591 -32.91 3.57 -7.19
CA SER A 591 -33.69 4.13 -8.31
C SER A 591 -33.75 3.25 -9.55
N ALA A 592 -32.97 2.16 -9.60
CA ALA A 592 -32.83 1.30 -10.78
C ALA A 592 -32.50 2.08 -12.08
N TYR A 593 -31.80 3.22 -11.95
CA TYR A 593 -31.50 4.09 -13.08
C TYR A 593 -30.54 3.42 -14.08
N VAL A 594 -30.96 3.36 -15.35
CA VAL A 594 -30.10 3.02 -16.49
C VAL A 594 -29.57 4.31 -17.09
N PHE A 595 -28.24 4.41 -17.23
CA PHE A 595 -27.59 5.66 -17.59
C PHE A 595 -28.04 6.11 -18.98
N SER A 596 -28.40 7.38 -19.08
CA SER A 596 -28.52 8.03 -20.39
C SER A 596 -27.15 8.26 -21.00
N LYS A 597 -27.07 8.38 -22.33
CA LYS A 597 -25.83 8.73 -23.05
C LYS A 597 -25.14 9.99 -22.49
N LYS A 598 -25.92 11.02 -22.15
CA LYS A 598 -25.42 12.27 -21.55
C LYS A 598 -24.82 12.02 -20.16
N PHE A 599 -25.53 11.25 -19.33
CA PHE A 599 -25.04 10.91 -17.99
C PHE A 599 -23.77 10.06 -18.04
N PHE A 600 -23.73 9.06 -18.92
CA PHE A 600 -22.53 8.24 -19.14
C PHE A 600 -21.34 9.09 -19.63
N THR A 601 -21.57 10.01 -20.56
CA THR A 601 -20.52 10.94 -21.01
C THR A 601 -19.99 11.77 -19.84
N GLY A 602 -20.87 12.31 -18.99
CA GLY A 602 -20.49 13.03 -17.78
C GLY A 602 -19.70 12.15 -16.79
N TRP A 603 -20.10 10.89 -16.61
CA TRP A 603 -19.43 9.91 -15.76
C TRP A 603 -17.97 9.71 -16.18
N ILE A 604 -17.72 9.52 -17.48
CA ILE A 604 -16.37 9.38 -18.02
C ILE A 604 -15.55 10.66 -17.87
N VAL A 605 -16.15 11.83 -18.13
CA VAL A 605 -15.48 13.13 -17.97
C VAL A 605 -15.04 13.35 -16.52
N VAL A 606 -15.88 13.03 -15.53
CA VAL A 606 -15.51 13.12 -14.11
C VAL A 606 -14.35 12.17 -13.80
N GLY A 607 -14.37 10.94 -14.34
CA GLY A 607 -13.26 10.00 -14.20
C GLY A 607 -11.93 10.55 -14.75
N LEU A 608 -11.95 11.14 -15.95
CA LEU A 608 -10.77 11.76 -16.57
C LEU A 608 -10.25 12.94 -15.74
N LEU A 609 -11.13 13.85 -15.30
CA LEU A 609 -10.75 14.97 -14.44
C LEU A 609 -10.14 14.49 -13.13
N TRP A 610 -10.68 13.43 -12.54
CA TRP A 610 -10.12 12.84 -11.33
C TRP A 610 -8.73 12.26 -11.58
N LEU A 611 -8.49 11.60 -12.71
CA LEU A 611 -7.15 11.11 -13.07
C LEU A 611 -6.13 12.25 -13.25
N PHE A 612 -6.54 13.41 -13.77
CA PHE A 612 -5.71 14.61 -13.78
C PHE A 612 -5.40 15.07 -12.34
N CYS A 613 -6.40 15.14 -11.45
CA CYS A 613 -6.18 15.44 -10.03
C CYS A 613 -5.20 14.45 -9.37
N THR A 614 -5.34 13.15 -9.67
CA THR A 614 -4.40 12.10 -9.25
C THR A 614 -2.98 12.41 -9.74
N THR A 615 -2.83 12.78 -11.00
CA THR A 615 -1.52 13.16 -11.57
C THR A 615 -0.91 14.36 -10.83
N PHE A 616 -1.69 15.41 -10.56
CA PHE A 616 -1.20 16.53 -9.77
C PHE A 616 -0.81 16.11 -8.34
N GLY A 617 -1.63 15.27 -7.69
CA GLY A 617 -1.45 14.86 -6.30
C GLY A 617 -0.28 13.89 -6.06
N VAL A 618 -0.01 12.97 -6.99
CA VAL A 618 1.03 11.92 -6.80
C VAL A 618 2.15 11.92 -7.82
N VAL A 619 2.08 12.69 -8.90
CA VAL A 619 3.18 12.86 -9.86
C VAL A 619 3.85 14.22 -9.70
N VAL A 620 3.06 15.31 -9.72
CA VAL A 620 3.61 16.68 -9.69
C VAL A 620 3.95 17.14 -8.28
N PHE A 621 3.05 16.92 -7.33
CA PHE A 621 3.22 17.39 -5.95
C PHE A 621 4.48 16.85 -5.24
N PRO A 622 4.84 15.55 -5.35
CA PRO A 622 6.09 15.04 -4.76
C PRO A 622 7.34 15.69 -5.37
N LEU A 623 7.35 15.93 -6.69
CA LEU A 623 8.46 16.63 -7.36
C LEU A 623 8.59 18.07 -6.86
N TYR A 624 7.46 18.77 -6.72
CA TYR A 624 7.44 20.11 -6.16
C TYR A 624 7.98 20.13 -4.73
N GLU A 625 7.57 19.19 -3.88
CA GLU A 625 7.97 19.12 -2.47
C GLU A 625 9.46 18.72 -2.28
N GLY A 626 10.01 17.92 -3.21
CA GLY A 626 11.40 17.46 -3.23
C GLY A 626 12.38 18.33 -4.03
N ARG A 627 11.91 19.38 -4.72
CA ARG A 627 12.70 20.15 -5.71
C ARG A 627 14.04 20.66 -5.20
N THR A 628 14.08 21.18 -3.97
CA THR A 628 15.30 21.78 -3.40
C THR A 628 16.38 20.72 -3.18
N SER A 629 16.00 19.55 -2.65
CA SER A 629 16.92 18.42 -2.48
C SER A 629 17.40 17.88 -3.82
N MET A 630 16.50 17.75 -4.81
CA MET A 630 16.87 17.29 -6.15
C MET A 630 17.86 18.23 -6.85
N VAL A 631 17.59 19.54 -6.85
CA VAL A 631 18.48 20.55 -7.44
C VAL A 631 19.84 20.54 -6.76
N ARG A 632 19.89 20.40 -5.43
CA ARG A 632 21.16 20.28 -4.70
C ARG A 632 21.93 19.03 -5.11
N THR A 633 21.30 17.86 -5.16
CA THR A 633 21.96 16.61 -5.57
C THR A 633 22.54 16.74 -6.98
N VAL A 634 21.75 17.22 -7.94
CA VAL A 634 22.20 17.42 -9.33
C VAL A 634 23.33 18.44 -9.41
N ARG A 635 23.26 19.54 -8.65
CA ARG A 635 24.32 20.53 -8.59
C ARG A 635 25.62 19.97 -8.01
N LEU A 636 25.54 19.16 -6.95
CA LEU A 636 26.72 18.54 -6.36
C LEU A 636 27.32 17.48 -7.29
N MET A 637 26.48 16.67 -7.95
CA MET A 637 26.92 15.72 -8.98
C MET A 637 27.62 16.41 -10.14
N THR A 638 27.05 17.50 -10.66
CA THR A 638 27.66 18.25 -11.77
C THR A 638 28.98 18.91 -11.37
N LEU A 639 29.08 19.44 -10.14
CA LEU A 639 30.34 19.97 -9.60
C LEU A 639 31.41 18.88 -9.43
N ASP A 640 31.03 17.68 -8.97
CA ASP A 640 31.93 16.52 -8.87
C ASP A 640 32.40 16.06 -10.26
N LEU A 641 31.48 15.95 -11.23
CA LEU A 641 31.81 15.60 -12.63
C LEU A 641 32.72 16.64 -13.30
N MET A 642 32.61 17.91 -12.92
CA MET A 642 33.48 18.99 -13.40
C MET A 642 34.84 19.08 -12.68
N GLY A 643 35.15 18.14 -11.78
CA GLY A 643 36.39 18.16 -11.00
C GLY A 643 36.46 19.27 -9.95
N ARG A 644 35.33 19.92 -9.64
CA ARG A 644 35.21 21.04 -8.69
C ARG A 644 34.67 20.61 -7.31
N GLY A 645 34.70 19.31 -7.01
CA GLY A 645 34.14 18.71 -5.79
C GLY A 645 34.75 19.20 -4.47
N GLY A 646 35.89 19.91 -4.49
CA GLY A 646 36.50 20.53 -3.32
C GLY A 646 35.81 21.81 -2.81
N ALA A 647 34.90 22.41 -3.58
CA ALA A 647 34.29 23.70 -3.24
C ALA A 647 33.08 23.54 -2.30
N ARG A 648 33.39 23.39 -1.01
CA ARG A 648 32.57 23.66 0.19
C ARG A 648 31.21 22.97 0.32
N ARG A 649 31.25 21.92 1.14
CA ARG A 649 30.21 21.42 2.05
C ARG A 649 29.59 22.59 2.85
N ARG A 650 28.45 23.13 2.42
CA ARG A 650 27.60 23.97 3.28
C ARG A 650 26.40 23.14 3.75
N PRO A 651 26.09 23.10 5.05
CA PRO A 651 24.90 22.46 5.55
C PRO A 651 23.64 23.28 5.30
N ILE A 652 22.49 22.67 5.56
CA ILE A 652 21.14 23.17 5.27
C ILE A 652 20.85 24.43 6.10
N GLU A 653 20.15 25.39 5.52
CA GLU A 653 19.58 26.54 6.24
C GLU A 653 18.62 26.01 7.33
N GLY A 654 19.06 26.09 8.60
CA GLY A 654 18.41 25.46 9.76
C GLY A 654 19.36 24.72 10.71
N GLU A 655 20.62 24.51 10.34
CA GLU A 655 21.64 23.94 11.21
C GLU A 655 22.26 25.05 12.09
N VAL A 656 22.03 24.99 13.41
CA VAL A 656 22.69 25.88 14.37
C VAL A 656 24.15 25.46 14.46
N VAL A 657 25.04 26.28 13.93
CA VAL A 657 26.49 26.10 14.06
C VAL A 657 26.85 26.33 15.53
N VAL A 658 27.10 25.26 16.28
CA VAL A 658 27.86 25.36 17.53
C VAL A 658 29.32 25.59 17.14
N THR A 659 29.75 26.84 17.16
CA THR A 659 31.17 27.18 17.03
C THR A 659 31.90 26.73 18.29
N THR A 660 32.64 25.63 18.22
CA THR A 660 33.66 25.29 19.22
C THR A 660 34.84 26.28 19.05
N PRO A 661 35.39 26.89 20.12
CA PRO A 661 36.53 27.79 19.98
C PRO A 661 37.74 27.00 19.47
N ALA A 662 38.39 27.50 18.42
CA ALA A 662 39.62 26.92 17.89
C ALA A 662 40.71 26.92 18.97
N ALA A 663 41.35 25.77 19.16
CA ALA A 663 42.59 25.66 19.91
C ALA A 663 43.68 26.50 19.21
N GLY A 664 44.02 27.64 19.80
CA GLY A 664 45.08 28.52 19.31
C GLY A 664 46.46 28.02 19.74
N THR A 665 47.29 27.66 18.77
CA THR A 665 48.74 27.56 18.91
C THR A 665 49.39 28.92 18.59
N GLY A 666 50.22 29.42 19.51
CA GLY A 666 51.38 30.26 19.19
C GLY A 666 51.25 31.78 19.34
N SER A 667 51.85 32.28 20.44
CA SER A 667 52.75 33.45 20.50
C SER A 667 52.25 34.80 19.97
N GLU A 668 51.88 35.71 20.87
CA GLU A 668 52.34 37.11 20.82
C GLU A 668 52.25 37.76 22.21
N THR A 669 53.38 38.26 22.70
CA THR A 669 53.55 39.05 23.92
C THR A 669 53.17 40.51 23.67
N VAL A 670 52.20 41.08 24.40
CA VAL A 670 52.22 42.51 24.81
C VAL A 670 51.50 42.69 26.15
N SER A 671 52.17 43.40 27.04
CA SER A 671 51.81 43.87 28.39
C SER A 671 50.58 44.78 28.45
N GLY A 672 49.81 44.73 29.56
CA GLY A 672 48.86 45.80 29.91
C GLY A 672 47.96 45.47 31.09
N VAL A 673 48.21 46.14 32.22
CA VAL A 673 47.57 46.05 33.54
C VAL A 673 46.12 46.57 33.52
N GLN A 674 45.18 45.92 34.24
CA GLN A 674 44.32 46.49 35.30
C GLN A 674 43.12 45.58 35.67
N THR A 675 43.09 45.13 36.92
CA THR A 675 41.90 44.76 37.70
C THR A 675 41.20 46.02 38.22
N PRO A 676 39.87 45.98 38.51
CA PRO A 676 39.45 45.83 39.92
C PRO A 676 38.17 44.98 40.11
N VAL A 677 38.17 44.05 41.08
CA VAL A 677 37.57 44.11 42.44
C VAL A 677 36.08 43.71 42.51
N TYR A 678 35.85 42.53 43.11
CA TYR A 678 34.60 42.13 43.75
C TYR A 678 34.55 42.70 45.18
N ALA A 679 33.41 43.27 45.57
CA ALA A 679 33.03 43.50 46.96
C ALA A 679 31.66 42.87 47.19
N GLY A 680 31.58 41.96 48.16
CA GLY A 680 30.32 41.43 48.68
C GLY A 680 29.90 42.16 49.95
N GLU A 681 28.63 42.04 50.30
CA GLU A 681 28.13 42.33 51.64
C GLU A 681 27.12 41.25 52.08
N LYS A 682 27.27 40.86 53.35
CA LYS A 682 26.54 39.84 54.12
C LYS A 682 25.48 40.50 55.01
N GLY A 683 24.47 39.71 55.42
CA GLY A 683 23.68 39.87 56.66
C GLY A 683 22.28 39.26 56.46
N VAL A 684 21.96 38.02 56.88
CA VAL A 684 21.74 37.43 58.24
C VAL A 684 20.60 38.10 59.02
N LEU A 685 19.58 37.28 59.37
CA LEU A 685 18.75 37.18 60.60
C LEU A 685 17.50 36.33 60.23
N GLU A 686 17.44 35.02 60.50
CA GLU A 686 16.96 34.32 61.73
C GLU A 686 15.55 34.70 62.25
N GLY A 687 14.70 33.68 62.47
CA GLY A 687 13.71 33.66 63.56
C GLY A 687 12.29 33.15 63.26
N GLU A 688 12.04 31.87 63.56
CA GLU A 688 10.84 31.27 64.23
C GLU A 688 9.43 31.52 63.62
N LYS A 689 8.55 30.52 63.38
CA LYS A 689 8.14 29.36 64.17
C LYS A 689 7.45 28.32 63.27
#